data_AF-D2QTL8-F1
#
_entry.id   AF-D2QTL8-F1
#
_cell.length_a   1.000
_cell.length_b   1.000
_cell.length_c   1.000
_cell.angle_alpha   90.00
_cell.angle_beta   90.00
_cell.angle_gamma   90.00
#
_symmetry.space_group_name_H-M   'P 1'
#
loop_
_entity.id
_entity.type
_entity.pdbx_description
1 polymer ?
#
loop_
_entity_poly.entity_id
_entity_poly.type
_entity_poly.pdbx_seq_one_letter_code
_entity_poly.pdbx_strand_id
1 'polypeptide(L)'
;MVYVVDDFRVSTNQLVPMQKNSALFVSVALLSSLLFGQLSAQNLRPPAYPLITHDPYFSVWSMTDKLTDSPTRHWTGKPQSLEGIIRVDGKAYQFLGAVPTSYEAILPTGETQSYTAQYTTKKPTTGWEKADFNAGGWQTGPGPFGDTPEAKTKWVTTDKDGIYYRREFTYDGKADPAKLLLSINHDDDVVVYLNGTKILDKPDYVSEYVNLPLSAAGQKALRKGKNVLAVHCISPRGGSFIDVGILNPVTTSIIPAATQTGVTVSATQTDYTFTAGPVNLVVNFMSPLLLDDVDVAARPITYVTFEVRSQDRKAHSVQVYLSESGTMATNTIGQEVVLKAGQAPGLIFQTAGTEAQPILAKKGDNIRIDWGYAYLAAPQETGNQTANGMAPGLKEAFLTNGQLPTDTKAAVPGNKPRAAVDIAIASVLDFGSISKSAEKHLMLGYDDLYSVQYFKQNLRPWWRRDEKTTMISLLQTAEKDYSRLREKCKKFDNRLYSDAKKAGGKEYADLCALAYRQAIAAHKIVAGPKGETLFLSKENFSNGSIGTVDVTYPSAPLFLLYNPTLLKGMMEPIFQYSESGRWKKPFAAHDVGTYPLANGQTYGEDMPVEECGNMLILAGAIAGAEGNADYAKQHWKTLTTWVEYLKKDGFDPANQLCTDDFAGHIARNANLSVKAILGIAAYGKMATQLGDKATGQSYLQTARDMAVKWQQLSMDKTLNQLPHYDLTFENQNDTWSQKYNLVWDKLLNLNIFPKELTQTEIAYYLTKQRTYGLPLDSRKTYTKSDWIVWTATLAKSNRDFEAFIKPVWKYVNETPSRVPLSDWHETTNAKQVGFQARSVVGGYYIKMLEGKLSK
;
A
#
# COMPACT_ATOMS: atom_id res chain seq x y z
N MET A 1 -65.57 28.33 13.94
CA MET A 1 -66.73 27.48 14.26
C MET A 1 -66.34 26.63 15.47
N VAL A 2 -66.93 26.94 16.64
CA VAL A 2 -67.23 26.11 17.84
C VAL A 2 -66.10 25.18 18.36
N TYR A 3 -65.33 25.47 19.42
CA TYR A 3 -65.53 25.75 20.88
C TYR A 3 -65.29 24.54 21.81
N VAL A 4 -64.87 24.89 23.06
CA VAL A 4 -64.76 24.13 24.34
C VAL A 4 -63.27 23.90 24.72
N VAL A 5 -62.60 24.61 25.65
CA VAL A 5 -62.84 25.22 26.99
C VAL A 5 -62.92 24.21 28.15
N ASP A 6 -61.99 24.34 29.11
CA ASP A 6 -62.10 24.24 30.58
C ASP A 6 -60.66 24.03 31.14
N ASP A 7 -59.98 24.96 31.83
CA ASP A 7 -60.23 25.82 33.01
C ASP A 7 -60.14 25.08 34.35
N PHE A 8 -59.26 25.56 35.26
CA PHE A 8 -59.21 25.42 36.74
C PHE A 8 -57.81 25.87 37.24
N ARG A 9 -57.58 27.16 37.58
CA ARG A 9 -57.85 27.89 38.85
C ARG A 9 -57.15 27.34 40.11
N VAL A 10 -56.16 28.08 40.64
CA VAL A 10 -56.22 29.01 41.82
C VAL A 10 -55.70 28.33 43.10
N SER A 11 -54.55 28.72 43.67
CA SER A 11 -54.35 29.63 44.84
C SER A 11 -53.59 28.86 45.94
N THR A 12 -52.81 29.38 46.90
CA THR A 12 -52.18 30.67 47.28
C THR A 12 -51.30 30.35 48.52
N ASN A 13 -50.34 31.23 48.83
CA ASN A 13 -49.75 31.51 50.16
C ASN A 13 -48.77 30.46 50.75
N GLN A 14 -47.72 30.80 51.49
CA GLN A 14 -47.06 32.02 51.93
C GLN A 14 -45.76 31.57 52.65
N LEU A 15 -44.67 32.34 52.57
CA LEU A 15 -43.77 32.75 53.68
C LEU A 15 -42.33 33.06 53.21
N VAL A 16 -41.92 34.27 53.55
CA VAL A 16 -40.62 34.96 53.42
C VAL A 16 -40.22 35.25 54.90
N PRO A 17 -38.94 35.28 55.37
CA PRO A 17 -37.92 36.17 54.82
C PRO A 17 -36.41 35.79 54.89
N MET A 18 -35.71 36.44 53.94
CA MET A 18 -34.38 37.09 54.00
C MET A 18 -33.16 36.33 54.57
N GLN A 19 -32.13 36.18 53.75
CA GLN A 19 -30.92 37.01 53.87
C GLN A 19 -29.95 36.85 52.68
N LYS A 20 -29.49 38.02 52.18
CA LYS A 20 -28.25 38.31 51.45
C LYS A 20 -27.87 37.41 50.26
N ASN A 21 -27.86 37.98 49.06
CA ASN A 21 -26.58 38.25 48.38
C ASN A 21 -26.75 39.10 47.10
N SER A 22 -25.70 39.87 46.89
CA SER A 22 -25.47 40.93 45.93
C SER A 22 -25.51 40.47 44.47
N ALA A 23 -25.82 41.44 43.60
CA ALA A 23 -25.63 41.40 42.16
C ALA A 23 -24.20 41.00 41.75
N LEU A 24 -24.05 40.26 40.65
CA LEU A 24 -23.30 40.73 39.48
C LEU A 24 -23.38 39.73 38.30
N PHE A 25 -23.49 40.31 37.11
CA PHE A 25 -23.29 39.71 35.79
C PHE A 25 -22.19 38.64 35.75
N VAL A 26 -22.54 37.41 35.32
CA VAL A 26 -21.56 36.38 34.95
C VAL A 26 -22.11 35.52 33.79
N SER A 27 -21.37 35.57 32.68
CA SER A 27 -21.08 34.49 31.72
C SER A 27 -22.09 34.05 30.65
N VAL A 28 -21.98 34.72 29.49
CA VAL A 28 -22.02 34.05 28.17
C VAL A 28 -20.62 33.51 27.88
N ALA A 29 -20.24 32.42 28.56
CA ALA A 29 -18.97 31.72 28.33
C ALA A 29 -18.98 30.33 28.98
N LEU A 30 -20.00 29.51 28.69
CA LEU A 30 -20.08 28.14 29.22
C LEU A 30 -21.00 27.27 28.36
N LEU A 31 -20.69 27.13 27.07
CA LEU A 31 -21.33 26.12 26.20
C LEU A 31 -20.48 25.69 25.00
N SER A 32 -19.15 25.84 25.08
CA SER A 32 -18.20 25.39 24.05
C SER A 32 -17.20 24.33 24.56
N SER A 33 -17.39 23.78 25.77
CA SER A 33 -16.45 22.84 26.40
C SER A 33 -16.95 21.39 26.60
N LEU A 34 -18.07 21.00 25.99
CA LEU A 34 -18.62 19.63 26.10
C LEU A 34 -19.03 19.01 24.75
N LEU A 35 -18.30 19.32 23.67
CA LEU A 35 -18.31 18.52 22.44
C LEU A 35 -17.01 17.71 22.32
N PHE A 36 -16.65 16.98 23.39
CA PHE A 36 -16.03 15.68 23.15
C PHE A 36 -17.17 14.76 22.76
N GLY A 37 -17.42 14.66 21.45
CA GLY A 37 -18.00 13.42 20.96
C GLY A 37 -17.16 12.31 21.57
N GLN A 38 -17.80 11.35 22.24
CA GLN A 38 -17.15 10.08 22.50
C GLN A 38 -16.57 9.66 21.16
N LEU A 39 -15.25 9.75 21.02
CA LEU A 39 -14.52 9.11 19.94
C LEU A 39 -14.77 7.63 20.20
N SER A 40 -15.87 7.11 19.65
CA SER A 40 -16.05 5.68 19.53
C SER A 40 -14.80 5.20 18.82
N ALA A 41 -14.01 4.37 19.51
CA ALA A 41 -12.93 3.64 18.88
C ALA A 41 -13.46 3.05 17.57
N GLN A 42 -12.65 3.08 16.50
CA GLN A 42 -13.03 2.45 15.24
C GLN A 42 -13.40 0.99 15.52
N ASN A 43 -14.65 0.60 15.23
CA ASN A 43 -15.09 -0.78 15.44
C ASN A 43 -14.35 -1.78 14.54
N LEU A 44 -13.89 -1.30 13.36
CA LEU A 44 -13.07 -2.09 12.45
C LEU A 44 -11.62 -2.02 12.92
N ARG A 45 -10.97 -3.18 13.03
CA ARG A 45 -9.51 -3.31 13.17
C ARG A 45 -8.88 -3.47 11.77
N PRO A 46 -8.27 -2.43 11.17
CA PRO A 46 -7.59 -2.57 9.90
C PRO A 46 -6.48 -3.64 9.93
N PRO A 47 -6.20 -4.31 8.79
CA PRO A 47 -5.10 -5.26 8.68
C PRO A 47 -3.74 -4.56 8.77
N ALA A 48 -3.65 -3.32 8.30
CA ALA A 48 -2.55 -2.38 8.52
C ALA A 48 -3.08 -0.94 8.52
N TYR A 49 -2.34 -0.04 9.17
CA TYR A 49 -2.70 1.36 9.33
C TYR A 49 -1.80 2.25 8.46
N PRO A 50 -2.34 3.04 7.51
CA PRO A 50 -1.53 3.88 6.63
C PRO A 50 -1.04 5.12 7.36
N LEU A 51 0.27 5.38 7.35
CA LEU A 51 0.89 6.53 8.02
C LEU A 51 1.38 7.56 6.99
N ILE A 52 2.09 7.09 5.96
CA ILE A 52 2.50 7.88 4.80
C ILE A 52 2.00 7.12 3.59
N THR A 53 1.21 7.73 2.72
CA THR A 53 0.72 7.03 1.51
C THR A 53 0.51 8.04 0.40
N HIS A 54 1.40 8.03 -0.60
CA HIS A 54 1.33 8.94 -1.75
C HIS A 54 1.45 8.22 -3.09
N ASP A 55 2.41 7.30 -3.19
CA ASP A 55 2.72 6.57 -4.41
C ASP A 55 3.43 5.23 -4.07
N PRO A 56 3.76 4.38 -5.07
CA PRO A 56 4.33 3.06 -4.81
C PRO A 56 5.69 3.05 -4.10
N TYR A 57 6.34 4.20 -3.94
CA TYR A 57 7.63 4.35 -3.28
C TYR A 57 7.55 5.08 -1.93
N PHE A 58 6.69 6.09 -1.80
CA PHE A 58 6.48 6.83 -0.55
C PHE A 58 5.18 6.35 0.14
N SER A 59 5.24 5.13 0.69
CA SER A 59 4.09 4.43 1.26
C SER A 59 4.48 3.54 2.45
N VAL A 60 4.29 4.06 3.67
CA VAL A 60 4.71 3.51 4.97
C VAL A 60 3.51 3.28 5.89
N TRP A 61 3.51 2.14 6.56
CA TRP A 61 2.39 1.57 7.30
C TRP A 61 2.81 1.05 8.68
N SER A 62 1.87 1.06 9.62
CA SER A 62 1.94 0.22 10.82
C SER A 62 1.24 -1.11 10.54
N MET A 63 1.96 -2.22 10.72
CA MET A 63 1.43 -3.58 10.54
C MET A 63 0.87 -4.17 11.85
N THR A 64 0.88 -3.41 12.94
CA THR A 64 0.49 -3.87 14.29
C THR A 64 -0.60 -2.99 14.88
N ASP A 65 -1.35 -3.52 15.85
CA ASP A 65 -2.49 -2.81 16.45
C ASP A 65 -2.05 -1.66 17.36
N LYS A 66 -0.92 -1.82 18.05
CA LYS A 66 -0.25 -0.70 18.73
C LYS A 66 0.89 -0.18 17.89
N LEU A 67 0.97 1.13 17.76
CA LEU A 67 1.98 1.82 16.96
C LEU A 67 3.42 1.60 17.45
N THR A 68 3.57 1.09 18.68
CA THR A 68 4.85 0.75 19.33
C THR A 68 5.23 -0.73 19.25
N ASP A 69 4.37 -1.61 18.72
CA ASP A 69 4.62 -3.05 18.75
C ASP A 69 5.61 -3.51 17.67
N SER A 70 5.79 -2.73 16.59
CA SER A 70 6.75 -3.02 15.52
C SER A 70 7.33 -1.76 14.88
N PRO A 71 8.50 -1.83 14.23
CA PRO A 71 8.92 -0.78 13.30
C PRO A 71 7.88 -0.59 12.19
N THR A 72 7.75 0.64 11.69
CA THR A 72 6.95 0.92 10.50
C THR A 72 7.61 0.32 9.26
N ARG A 73 6.79 -0.03 8.28
CA ARG A 73 7.23 -0.76 7.09
C ARG A 73 6.68 -0.12 5.85
N HIS A 74 7.46 -0.16 4.78
CA HIS A 74 6.93 0.05 3.44
C HIS A 74 5.83 -0.98 3.15
N TRP A 75 4.93 -0.72 2.20
CA TRP A 75 3.87 -1.67 1.87
C TRP A 75 4.39 -3.06 1.44
N THR A 76 5.65 -3.17 1.01
CA THR A 76 6.34 -4.45 0.69
C THR A 76 6.74 -5.26 1.93
N GLY A 77 6.47 -4.77 3.14
CA GLY A 77 6.90 -5.38 4.39
C GLY A 77 8.35 -5.05 4.79
N LYS A 78 9.12 -4.38 3.93
CA LYS A 78 10.51 -4.01 4.25
C LYS A 78 10.57 -2.81 5.21
N PRO A 79 11.54 -2.76 6.15
CA PRO A 79 11.63 -1.67 7.12
C PRO A 79 11.88 -0.30 6.47
N GLN A 80 10.98 0.64 6.75
CA GLN A 80 11.15 2.09 6.53
C GLN A 80 10.65 2.76 7.81
N SER A 81 11.58 2.81 8.76
CA SER A 81 11.26 3.01 10.16
C SER A 81 11.08 4.49 10.50
N LEU A 82 9.98 4.78 11.16
CA LEU A 82 9.73 6.01 11.91
C LEU A 82 9.85 5.70 13.40
N GLU A 83 10.40 6.63 14.17
CA GLU A 83 10.44 6.55 15.63
C GLU A 83 9.89 7.83 16.24
N GLY A 84 9.00 7.69 17.23
CA GLY A 84 8.40 8.82 17.93
C GLY A 84 8.47 8.66 19.44
N ILE A 85 8.97 9.70 20.11
CA ILE A 85 9.17 9.74 21.57
C ILE A 85 8.64 11.07 22.11
N ILE A 86 7.82 11.03 23.16
CA ILE A 86 7.41 12.21 23.91
C ILE A 86 8.18 12.25 25.24
N ARG A 87 8.73 13.41 25.59
CA ARG A 87 9.37 13.68 26.88
C ARG A 87 8.47 14.62 27.68
N VAL A 88 8.13 14.23 28.90
CA VAL A 88 7.23 14.97 29.81
C VAL A 88 7.92 15.12 31.15
N ASP A 89 8.21 16.34 31.56
CA ASP A 89 8.95 16.67 32.79
C ASP A 89 10.26 15.88 32.93
N GLY A 90 10.98 15.73 31.83
CA GLY A 90 12.24 14.98 31.77
C GLY A 90 12.09 13.47 31.56
N LYS A 91 10.88 12.90 31.63
CA LYS A 91 10.64 11.47 31.45
C LYS A 91 10.16 11.14 30.04
N ALA A 92 10.86 10.22 29.36
CA ALA A 92 10.55 9.83 27.98
C ALA A 92 9.56 8.65 27.90
N TYR A 93 8.70 8.69 26.88
CA TYR A 93 7.76 7.63 26.52
C TYR A 93 7.75 7.42 24.99
N GLN A 94 7.93 6.19 24.52
CA GLN A 94 7.83 5.88 23.09
C GLN A 94 6.37 5.77 22.66
N PHE A 95 5.96 6.43 21.58
CA PHE A 95 4.60 6.31 21.04
C PHE A 95 4.55 5.79 19.60
N LEU A 96 5.68 5.76 18.89
CA LEU A 96 5.77 5.28 17.51
C LEU A 96 7.05 4.48 17.27
N GLY A 97 6.88 3.36 16.57
CA GLY A 97 7.92 2.38 16.29
C GLY A 97 8.18 1.51 17.50
N ALA A 98 8.50 0.24 17.29
CA ALA A 98 9.15 -0.54 18.33
C ALA A 98 10.56 0.01 18.57
N VAL A 99 11.07 -0.12 19.79
CA VAL A 99 12.51 0.01 20.05
C VAL A 99 13.22 -0.92 19.05
N PRO A 100 13.97 -0.39 18.07
CA PRO A 100 14.67 -1.25 17.14
C PRO A 100 15.69 -2.06 17.95
N THR A 101 15.65 -3.39 17.82
CA THR A 101 16.81 -4.19 18.18
C THR A 101 17.92 -3.75 17.23
N SER A 102 18.84 -2.92 17.72
CA SER A 102 20.05 -2.60 16.95
C SER A 102 20.86 -3.89 16.84
N TYR A 103 21.42 -4.15 15.66
CA TYR A 103 22.27 -5.31 15.45
C TYR A 103 23.68 -4.84 15.16
N GLU A 104 24.64 -5.33 15.93
CA GLU A 104 26.05 -5.23 15.60
C GLU A 104 26.45 -6.48 14.81
N ALA A 105 27.04 -6.31 13.63
CA ALA A 105 27.52 -7.43 12.85
C ALA A 105 28.82 -7.97 13.43
N ILE A 106 28.78 -9.19 13.99
CA ILE A 106 29.99 -9.98 14.29
C ILE A 106 30.57 -10.52 12.98
N LEU A 107 29.68 -10.89 12.05
CA LEU A 107 29.97 -11.26 10.68
C LEU A 107 28.87 -10.68 9.78
N PRO A 108 29.12 -9.65 8.97
CA PRO A 108 28.06 -8.99 8.20
C PRO A 108 27.54 -9.87 7.06
N THR A 109 26.27 -9.70 6.70
CA THR A 109 25.74 -10.14 5.40
C THR A 109 26.00 -9.09 4.34
N GLY A 110 25.96 -9.46 3.07
CA GLY A 110 26.06 -8.59 1.90
C GLY A 110 24.90 -7.59 1.79
N GLU A 111 23.78 -7.81 2.48
CA GLU A 111 22.72 -6.80 2.63
C GLU A 111 23.17 -5.60 3.48
N THR A 112 24.02 -5.84 4.49
CA THR A 112 24.49 -4.82 5.44
C THR A 112 25.84 -4.24 5.07
N GLN A 113 26.76 -5.07 4.58
CA GLN A 113 28.12 -4.66 4.22
C GLN A 113 28.72 -5.63 3.19
N SER A 114 29.36 -5.07 2.15
CA SER A 114 30.11 -5.85 1.16
C SER A 114 31.20 -6.71 1.82
N TYR A 115 31.31 -7.98 1.39
CA TYR A 115 32.35 -8.90 1.84
C TYR A 115 32.82 -9.80 0.68
N THR A 116 33.99 -10.43 0.85
CA THR A 116 34.49 -11.49 -0.05
C THR A 116 34.56 -12.84 0.67
N ALA A 117 34.38 -13.92 -0.08
CA ALA A 117 34.54 -15.28 0.43
C ALA A 117 35.25 -16.18 -0.59
N GLN A 118 35.88 -17.23 -0.08
CA GLN A 118 36.40 -18.31 -0.93
C GLN A 118 35.26 -19.29 -1.24
N TYR A 119 35.10 -19.71 -2.49
CA TYR A 119 34.01 -20.60 -2.90
C TYR A 119 34.39 -21.61 -3.99
N THR A 120 33.60 -22.67 -4.11
CA THR A 120 33.63 -23.67 -5.20
C THR A 120 32.21 -24.17 -5.48
N THR A 121 31.92 -24.51 -6.74
CA THR A 121 30.67 -25.20 -7.13
C THR A 121 30.86 -26.70 -7.38
N LYS A 122 32.07 -27.20 -7.13
CA LYS A 122 32.39 -28.63 -7.11
C LYS A 122 32.46 -29.11 -5.68
N LYS A 123 31.90 -30.29 -5.42
CA LYS A 123 31.98 -30.94 -4.11
C LYS A 123 33.44 -31.02 -3.61
N PRO A 124 33.77 -30.39 -2.47
CA PRO A 124 35.11 -30.41 -1.91
C PRO A 124 35.43 -31.72 -1.19
N THR A 125 36.71 -31.89 -0.82
CA THR A 125 37.16 -33.03 0.00
C THR A 125 36.62 -32.94 1.44
N THR A 126 36.55 -34.10 2.12
CA THR A 126 36.08 -34.19 3.51
C THR A 126 36.88 -33.27 4.44
N GLY A 127 36.18 -32.58 5.35
CA GLY A 127 36.80 -31.67 6.31
C GLY A 127 36.89 -30.22 5.84
N TRP A 128 36.33 -29.87 4.68
CA TRP A 128 36.30 -28.51 4.14
C TRP A 128 35.68 -27.48 5.09
N GLU A 129 34.76 -27.93 5.96
CA GLU A 129 34.08 -27.14 6.97
C GLU A 129 34.97 -26.75 8.17
N LYS A 130 36.12 -27.41 8.34
CA LYS A 130 37.03 -27.21 9.48
C LYS A 130 37.86 -25.94 9.32
N ALA A 131 38.30 -25.39 10.47
CA ALA A 131 39.04 -24.13 10.51
C ALA A 131 40.43 -24.21 9.87
N ASP A 132 41.07 -25.38 9.89
CA ASP A 132 42.41 -25.66 9.37
C ASP A 132 42.43 -26.12 7.90
N PHE A 133 41.28 -26.24 7.25
CA PHE A 133 41.20 -26.66 5.85
C PHE A 133 41.85 -25.63 4.91
N ASN A 134 42.70 -26.12 4.00
CA ASN A 134 43.34 -25.30 2.97
C ASN A 134 42.43 -25.15 1.73
N ALA A 135 41.78 -23.99 1.62
CA ALA A 135 40.96 -23.64 0.46
C ALA A 135 41.71 -22.80 -0.59
N GLY A 136 43.05 -22.86 -0.64
CA GLY A 136 43.86 -22.08 -1.59
C GLY A 136 43.57 -22.36 -3.07
N GLY A 137 42.97 -23.51 -3.40
CA GLY A 137 42.52 -23.84 -4.76
C GLY A 137 41.09 -23.39 -5.10
N TRP A 138 40.39 -22.73 -4.18
CA TRP A 138 39.03 -22.24 -4.40
C TRP A 138 39.04 -20.88 -5.08
N GLN A 139 37.93 -20.53 -5.72
CA GLN A 139 37.74 -19.19 -6.28
C GLN A 139 37.47 -18.19 -5.15
N THR A 140 37.63 -16.89 -5.42
CA THR A 140 37.28 -15.82 -4.49
C THR A 140 36.32 -14.86 -5.18
N GLY A 141 35.23 -14.50 -4.51
CA GLY A 141 34.21 -13.61 -5.06
C GLY A 141 33.47 -12.83 -3.97
N PRO A 142 32.86 -11.69 -4.31
CA PRO A 142 31.98 -10.97 -3.39
C PRO A 142 30.67 -11.72 -3.17
N GLY A 143 30.18 -11.74 -1.92
CA GLY A 143 28.80 -12.15 -1.64
C GLY A 143 27.79 -11.01 -1.82
N PRO A 144 26.48 -11.28 -1.89
CA PRO A 144 25.82 -12.60 -1.89
C PRO A 144 26.13 -13.43 -3.15
N PHE A 145 25.90 -14.74 -3.09
CA PHE A 145 26.11 -15.65 -4.23
C PHE A 145 24.76 -16.10 -4.79
N GLY A 146 24.60 -16.11 -6.12
CA GLY A 146 23.31 -16.44 -6.73
C GLY A 146 23.12 -15.96 -8.17
N ASP A 147 21.90 -16.03 -8.67
CA ASP A 147 21.50 -15.52 -10.00
C ASP A 147 20.45 -14.40 -9.93
N THR A 148 20.13 -13.93 -8.73
CA THR A 148 19.25 -12.79 -8.49
C THR A 148 19.95 -11.44 -8.72
N PRO A 149 19.21 -10.32 -8.94
CA PRO A 149 19.78 -8.98 -9.08
C PRO A 149 20.65 -8.52 -7.90
N GLU A 150 20.42 -9.05 -6.70
CA GLU A 150 21.16 -8.73 -5.49
C GLU A 150 22.52 -9.45 -5.42
N ALA A 151 22.66 -10.61 -6.07
CA ALA A 151 23.86 -11.42 -6.05
C ALA A 151 25.06 -10.69 -6.70
N LYS A 152 26.24 -10.83 -6.09
CA LYS A 152 27.49 -10.22 -6.58
C LYS A 152 28.41 -11.23 -7.26
N THR A 153 28.28 -12.51 -6.90
CA THR A 153 28.94 -13.62 -7.59
C THR A 153 27.90 -14.58 -8.14
N LYS A 154 28.02 -14.90 -9.43
CA LYS A 154 27.06 -15.77 -10.13
C LYS A 154 27.15 -17.21 -9.64
N TRP A 155 26.01 -17.77 -9.23
CA TRP A 155 25.80 -19.20 -8.96
C TRP A 155 24.44 -19.58 -9.52
N VAL A 156 24.35 -20.70 -10.25
CA VAL A 156 23.15 -21.08 -11.03
C VAL A 156 22.82 -22.56 -10.87
N THR A 157 21.60 -22.94 -11.25
CA THR A 157 21.07 -24.30 -11.13
C THR A 157 21.87 -25.40 -11.85
N THR A 158 22.71 -25.05 -12.83
CA THR A 158 23.57 -26.02 -13.52
C THR A 158 24.69 -26.57 -12.64
N ASP A 159 24.99 -25.91 -11.52
CA ASP A 159 25.93 -26.37 -10.51
C ASP A 159 25.28 -27.44 -9.60
N LYS A 160 25.25 -28.70 -10.08
CA LYS A 160 24.52 -29.81 -9.44
C LYS A 160 24.91 -30.09 -7.98
N ASP A 161 26.16 -29.79 -7.60
CA ASP A 161 26.63 -29.97 -6.22
C ASP A 161 26.29 -28.78 -5.31
N GLY A 162 25.69 -27.71 -5.86
CA GLY A 162 25.46 -26.45 -5.19
C GLY A 162 26.74 -25.60 -5.05
N ILE A 163 26.69 -24.61 -4.16
CA ILE A 163 27.83 -23.76 -3.83
C ILE A 163 28.34 -24.06 -2.41
N TYR A 164 29.66 -24.14 -2.28
CA TYR A 164 30.37 -24.23 -1.00
C TYR A 164 31.18 -22.95 -0.83
N TYR A 165 31.02 -22.22 0.26
CA TYR A 165 31.88 -21.07 0.55
C TYR A 165 32.34 -21.02 2.01
N ARG A 166 33.46 -20.33 2.23
CA ARG A 166 34.10 -20.15 3.54
C ARG A 166 34.43 -18.69 3.78
N ARG A 167 34.16 -18.21 5.00
CA ARG A 167 34.48 -16.87 5.48
C ARG A 167 35.23 -16.94 6.79
N GLU A 168 36.35 -16.23 6.88
CA GLU A 168 37.05 -16.02 8.13
C GLU A 168 36.55 -14.75 8.81
N PHE A 169 36.43 -14.77 10.13
CA PHE A 169 36.06 -13.60 10.91
C PHE A 169 36.65 -13.64 12.31
N THR A 170 36.70 -12.47 12.96
CA THR A 170 37.23 -12.34 14.32
C THR A 170 36.10 -12.04 15.28
N TYR A 171 36.05 -12.78 16.38
CA TYR A 171 35.14 -12.55 17.49
C TYR A 171 35.91 -12.04 18.70
N ASP A 172 35.57 -10.85 19.21
CA ASP A 172 36.32 -10.21 20.30
C ASP A 172 36.01 -10.77 21.69
N GLY A 173 34.96 -11.60 21.79
CA GLY A 173 34.52 -12.25 23.03
C GLY A 173 33.65 -11.39 23.94
N LYS A 174 33.19 -10.20 23.49
CA LYS A 174 32.37 -9.30 24.32
C LYS A 174 30.88 -9.59 24.26
N ALA A 175 30.37 -10.01 23.09
CA ALA A 175 28.97 -10.38 22.97
C ALA A 175 28.68 -11.66 23.77
N ASP A 176 27.41 -11.91 24.09
CA ASP A 176 26.99 -13.18 24.69
C ASP A 176 26.60 -14.13 23.56
N PRO A 177 27.30 -15.27 23.34
CA PRO A 177 26.95 -16.24 22.31
C PRO A 177 25.48 -16.69 22.38
N ALA A 178 24.88 -16.77 23.58
CA ALA A 178 23.48 -17.16 23.75
C ALA A 178 22.48 -16.14 23.20
N LYS A 179 22.92 -14.91 22.95
CA LYS A 179 22.13 -13.82 22.37
C LYS A 179 22.39 -13.64 20.87
N LEU A 180 23.45 -14.22 20.33
CA LEU A 180 23.79 -14.06 18.92
C LEU A 180 22.74 -14.70 18.01
N LEU A 181 22.54 -14.08 16.85
CA LEU A 181 21.63 -14.54 15.81
C LEU A 181 22.42 -14.89 14.56
N LEU A 182 22.05 -16.00 13.92
CA LEU A 182 22.46 -16.36 12.57
C LEU A 182 21.51 -15.68 11.59
N SER A 183 22.02 -14.71 10.84
CA SER A 183 21.27 -14.02 9.79
C SER A 183 21.48 -14.74 8.47
N ILE A 184 20.40 -15.16 7.81
CA ILE A 184 20.49 -16.00 6.61
C ILE A 184 19.40 -15.70 5.60
N ASN A 185 19.76 -15.69 4.32
CA ASN A 185 18.86 -15.72 3.17
C ASN A 185 19.38 -16.81 2.22
N HIS A 186 18.53 -17.76 1.83
CA HIS A 186 18.95 -18.92 1.05
C HIS A 186 17.83 -19.43 0.15
N ASP A 187 18.23 -19.92 -1.02
CA ASP A 187 17.39 -20.68 -1.93
C ASP A 187 17.60 -22.19 -1.70
N ASP A 188 16.50 -22.95 -1.66
CA ASP A 188 16.45 -24.38 -1.37
C ASP A 188 17.34 -24.79 -0.15
N ASP A 189 17.83 -26.03 -0.10
CA ASP A 189 18.42 -26.58 1.13
C ASP A 189 19.80 -25.98 1.46
N VAL A 190 20.00 -25.62 2.72
CA VAL A 190 21.25 -25.02 3.24
C VAL A 190 21.78 -25.73 4.49
N VAL A 191 23.10 -25.87 4.55
CA VAL A 191 23.84 -26.36 5.72
C VAL A 191 24.94 -25.37 6.10
N VAL A 192 24.98 -24.96 7.36
CA VAL A 192 25.95 -23.98 7.89
C VAL A 192 26.79 -24.63 8.99
N TYR A 193 28.09 -24.39 8.93
CA TYR A 193 29.09 -24.84 9.89
C TYR A 193 29.86 -23.65 10.48
N LEU A 194 30.19 -23.76 11.76
CA LEU A 194 31.09 -22.84 12.47
C LEU A 194 32.25 -23.64 13.06
N ASN A 195 33.48 -23.36 12.62
CA ASN A 195 34.70 -24.08 13.02
C ASN A 195 34.56 -25.61 12.89
N GLY A 196 33.92 -26.08 11.82
CA GLY A 196 33.63 -27.50 11.56
C GLY A 196 32.46 -28.10 12.33
N THR A 197 31.77 -27.35 13.20
CA THR A 197 30.56 -27.80 13.89
C THR A 197 29.34 -27.42 13.07
N LYS A 198 28.44 -28.36 12.74
CA LYS A 198 27.17 -28.04 12.06
C LYS A 198 26.26 -27.24 12.99
N ILE A 199 25.85 -26.04 12.56
CA ILE A 199 25.05 -25.12 13.37
C ILE A 199 23.64 -24.88 12.83
N LEU A 200 23.41 -25.15 11.54
CA LEU A 200 22.11 -25.11 10.86
C LEU A 200 22.07 -26.19 9.77
N ASP A 201 20.91 -26.82 9.63
CA ASP A 201 20.57 -27.77 8.58
C ASP A 201 19.08 -27.52 8.27
N LYS A 202 18.81 -26.81 7.17
CA LYS A 202 17.48 -26.28 6.89
C LYS A 202 17.09 -26.58 5.45
N PRO A 203 16.00 -27.33 5.23
CA PRO A 203 15.44 -27.52 3.90
C PRO A 203 14.58 -26.32 3.49
N ASP A 204 14.18 -26.33 2.22
CA ASP A 204 13.32 -25.31 1.60
C ASP A 204 13.99 -23.93 1.54
N TYR A 205 13.33 -22.93 0.95
CA TYR A 205 13.92 -21.60 0.78
C TYR A 205 13.41 -20.57 1.80
N VAL A 206 14.16 -19.47 1.95
CA VAL A 206 13.65 -18.21 2.50
C VAL A 206 14.02 -17.09 1.54
N SER A 207 13.03 -16.32 1.08
CA SER A 207 13.22 -15.26 0.09
C SER A 207 13.61 -13.90 0.69
N GLU A 208 13.96 -13.88 1.98
CA GLU A 208 14.45 -12.71 2.70
C GLU A 208 15.33 -13.12 3.88
N TYR A 209 16.11 -12.17 4.40
CA TYR A 209 16.93 -12.41 5.59
C TYR A 209 16.07 -12.71 6.79
N VAL A 210 16.27 -13.90 7.37
CA VAL A 210 15.71 -14.29 8.67
C VAL A 210 16.83 -14.34 9.70
N ASN A 211 16.49 -13.98 10.94
CA ASN A 211 17.42 -14.03 12.06
C ASN A 211 17.03 -15.19 12.99
N LEU A 212 17.85 -16.24 13.01
CA LEU A 212 17.64 -17.44 13.83
C LEU A 212 18.54 -17.36 15.07
N PRO A 213 18.11 -17.80 16.26
CA PRO A 213 19.01 -17.94 17.40
C PRO A 213 20.22 -18.82 17.05
N LEU A 214 21.43 -18.41 17.43
CA LEU A 214 22.62 -19.25 17.27
C LEU A 214 22.41 -20.55 18.07
N SER A 215 22.49 -21.70 17.41
CA SER A 215 22.22 -22.99 18.03
C SER A 215 23.18 -23.27 19.20
N ALA A 216 22.76 -24.09 20.17
CA ALA A 216 23.61 -24.44 21.31
C ALA A 216 24.97 -25.04 20.89
N ALA A 217 25.02 -25.72 19.75
CA ALA A 217 26.27 -26.18 19.14
C ALA A 217 27.13 -25.02 18.63
N GLY A 218 26.52 -24.04 17.93
CA GLY A 218 27.20 -22.83 17.48
C GLY A 218 27.73 -21.97 18.61
N GLN A 219 26.96 -21.82 19.70
CA GLN A 219 27.39 -21.09 20.91
C GLN A 219 28.67 -21.67 21.50
N LYS A 220 28.81 -23.01 21.52
CA LYS A 220 30.01 -23.72 21.99
C LYS A 220 31.15 -23.71 20.97
N ALA A 221 30.83 -23.68 19.68
CA ALA A 221 31.81 -23.71 18.61
C ALA A 221 32.48 -22.35 18.35
N LEU A 222 31.81 -21.24 18.67
CA LEU A 222 32.35 -19.88 18.56
C LEU A 222 33.50 -19.67 19.55
N ARG A 223 34.63 -19.14 19.08
CA ARG A 223 35.84 -18.95 19.89
C ARG A 223 36.26 -17.48 19.85
N LYS A 224 36.83 -16.97 20.95
CA LYS A 224 37.49 -15.66 20.93
C LYS A 224 38.66 -15.70 19.94
N GLY A 225 38.81 -14.67 19.11
CA GLY A 225 39.79 -14.62 18.03
C GLY A 225 39.23 -15.11 16.70
N LYS A 226 40.06 -15.79 15.91
CA LYS A 226 39.75 -16.21 14.54
C LYS A 226 38.75 -17.38 14.51
N ASN A 227 37.75 -17.28 13.64
CA ASN A 227 36.73 -18.29 13.38
C ASN A 227 36.54 -18.46 11.87
N VAL A 228 35.97 -19.61 11.47
CA VAL A 228 35.58 -19.91 10.09
C VAL A 228 34.10 -20.27 10.04
N LEU A 229 33.32 -19.53 9.25
CA LEU A 229 31.98 -19.91 8.84
C LEU A 229 32.09 -20.63 7.48
N ALA A 230 31.50 -21.81 7.36
CA ALA A 230 31.48 -22.59 6.13
C ALA A 230 30.03 -22.96 5.77
N VAL A 231 29.64 -22.78 4.50
CA VAL A 231 28.25 -22.87 4.07
C VAL A 231 28.16 -23.70 2.80
N HIS A 232 27.16 -24.57 2.74
CA HIS A 232 26.76 -25.33 1.56
C HIS A 232 25.29 -25.05 1.26
N CYS A 233 24.97 -24.68 0.03
CA CYS A 233 23.60 -24.42 -0.43
C CYS A 233 23.40 -25.09 -1.79
N ILE A 234 22.23 -25.69 -2.02
CA ILE A 234 21.83 -26.24 -3.33
C ILE A 234 20.67 -25.42 -3.90
N SER A 235 20.52 -25.37 -5.22
CA SER A 235 19.40 -24.69 -5.89
C SER A 235 19.04 -25.44 -7.18
N PRO A 236 18.28 -26.56 -7.09
CA PRO A 236 17.86 -27.32 -8.26
C PRO A 236 16.81 -26.62 -9.13
N ARG A 237 16.07 -25.62 -8.60
CA ARG A 237 14.86 -25.07 -9.23
C ARG A 237 14.97 -23.65 -9.77
N GLY A 238 16.04 -22.92 -9.45
CA GLY A 238 16.31 -21.55 -9.94
C GLY A 238 15.94 -20.47 -8.93
N GLY A 239 16.45 -19.26 -9.14
CA GLY A 239 16.42 -18.21 -8.11
C GLY A 239 17.50 -18.40 -7.06
N SER A 240 18.62 -19.03 -7.44
CA SER A 240 19.74 -19.37 -6.59
C SER A 240 20.19 -18.15 -5.78
N PHE A 241 20.23 -18.27 -4.45
CA PHE A 241 20.69 -17.22 -3.56
C PHE A 241 21.26 -17.82 -2.27
N ILE A 242 22.37 -17.29 -1.78
CA ILE A 242 22.86 -17.59 -0.43
C ILE A 242 23.67 -16.43 0.14
N ASP A 243 23.33 -16.07 1.37
CA ASP A 243 24.12 -15.20 2.24
C ASP A 243 23.90 -15.57 3.71
N VAL A 244 24.97 -15.51 4.50
CA VAL A 244 24.96 -15.87 5.91
C VAL A 244 25.89 -14.94 6.70
N GLY A 245 25.38 -14.40 7.80
CA GLY A 245 26.09 -13.57 8.76
C GLY A 245 25.74 -13.92 10.21
N ILE A 246 26.41 -13.27 11.16
CA ILE A 246 26.19 -13.41 12.61
C ILE A 246 26.00 -12.01 13.18
N LEU A 247 24.88 -11.82 13.86
CA LEU A 247 24.45 -10.55 14.44
C LEU A 247 24.41 -10.64 15.97
N ASN A 248 24.85 -9.58 16.63
CA ASN A 248 24.69 -9.36 18.06
C ASN A 248 23.55 -8.35 18.29
N PRO A 249 22.42 -8.74 18.90
CA PRO A 249 21.38 -7.78 19.27
C PRO A 249 21.89 -6.88 20.41
N VAL A 250 22.05 -5.60 20.12
CA VAL A 250 22.44 -4.57 21.09
C VAL A 250 21.19 -4.10 21.82
N THR A 251 21.22 -4.21 23.14
CA THR A 251 20.14 -3.70 24.00
C THR A 251 20.25 -2.18 24.05
N THR A 252 19.31 -1.48 23.42
CA THR A 252 19.18 -0.02 23.54
C THR A 252 18.40 0.34 24.81
N SER A 253 18.59 1.57 25.32
CA SER A 253 17.89 2.06 26.51
C SER A 253 16.38 1.90 26.36
N ILE A 254 15.80 1.00 27.17
CA ILE A 254 14.37 0.72 27.18
C ILE A 254 13.68 1.90 27.88
N ILE A 255 13.01 2.73 27.10
CA ILE A 255 12.06 3.73 27.62
C ILE A 255 10.67 3.11 27.68
N PRO A 256 9.82 3.50 28.65
CA PRO A 256 8.44 3.00 28.71
C PRO A 256 7.67 3.41 27.45
N ALA A 257 6.74 2.57 27.00
CA ALA A 257 5.79 2.97 25.96
C ALA A 257 4.74 3.93 26.53
N ALA A 258 4.33 4.91 25.73
CA ALA A 258 3.08 5.63 25.95
C ALA A 258 1.91 4.66 25.78
N THR A 259 0.87 4.79 26.61
CA THR A 259 -0.29 3.90 26.53
C THR A 259 -1.18 4.35 25.38
N GLN A 260 -1.23 3.59 24.28
CA GLN A 260 -2.16 3.85 23.19
C GLN A 260 -3.60 3.64 23.67
N THR A 261 -4.42 4.69 23.58
CA THR A 261 -5.83 4.69 24.01
C THR A 261 -6.81 4.54 22.86
N GLY A 262 -6.38 4.74 21.62
CA GLY A 262 -7.24 4.58 20.45
C GLY A 262 -6.54 4.87 19.14
N VAL A 263 -7.15 4.39 18.05
CA VAL A 263 -6.77 4.67 16.67
C VAL A 263 -8.03 4.87 15.83
N THR A 264 -7.99 5.75 14.83
CA THR A 264 -9.06 5.95 13.85
C THR A 264 -8.46 6.19 12.47
N VAL A 265 -8.90 5.41 11.49
CA VAL A 265 -8.54 5.59 10.07
C VAL A 265 -9.71 6.23 9.33
N SER A 266 -9.47 7.40 8.76
CA SER A 266 -10.33 8.04 7.77
C SER A 266 -9.73 7.91 6.38
N ALA A 267 -10.45 8.42 5.37
CA ALA A 267 -10.00 8.35 3.98
C ALA A 267 -8.62 8.99 3.80
N THR A 268 -8.38 10.18 4.35
CA THR A 268 -7.12 10.92 4.19
C THR A 268 -6.22 10.94 5.43
N GLN A 269 -6.69 10.46 6.58
CA GLN A 269 -6.00 10.62 7.86
C GLN A 269 -5.95 9.34 8.70
N THR A 270 -4.94 9.24 9.56
CA THR A 270 -4.87 8.26 10.65
C THR A 270 -4.58 8.99 11.95
N ASP A 271 -5.48 8.89 12.91
CA ASP A 271 -5.37 9.50 14.23
C ASP A 271 -5.04 8.44 15.28
N TYR A 272 -3.97 8.64 16.04
CA TYR A 272 -3.64 7.86 17.23
C TYR A 272 -3.78 8.72 18.48
N THR A 273 -4.24 8.12 19.58
CA THR A 273 -4.31 8.77 20.90
C THR A 273 -3.52 7.98 21.93
N PHE A 274 -2.82 8.68 22.81
CA PHE A 274 -1.96 8.10 23.84
C PHE A 274 -2.07 8.84 25.16
N THR A 275 -1.80 8.13 26.25
CA THR A 275 -1.45 8.70 27.55
C THR A 275 0.05 8.52 27.81
N ALA A 276 0.76 9.60 28.12
CA ALA A 276 2.18 9.61 28.43
C ALA A 276 2.44 10.37 29.75
N GLY A 277 2.51 9.66 30.87
CA GLY A 277 2.57 10.30 32.18
C GLY A 277 1.33 11.18 32.42
N PRO A 278 1.50 12.46 32.83
CA PRO A 278 0.38 13.37 33.13
C PRO A 278 -0.23 14.07 31.90
N VAL A 279 0.14 13.69 30.67
CA VAL A 279 -0.38 14.32 29.43
C VAL A 279 -1.04 13.31 28.49
N ASN A 280 -2.01 13.80 27.73
CA ASN A 280 -2.53 13.15 26.53
C ASN A 280 -1.76 13.63 25.31
N LEU A 281 -1.49 12.71 24.39
CA LEU A 281 -0.91 12.98 23.07
C LEU A 281 -1.87 12.47 21.99
N VAL A 282 -2.20 13.31 21.01
CA VAL A 282 -2.81 12.90 19.74
C VAL A 282 -1.76 13.03 18.65
N VAL A 283 -1.63 12.01 17.81
CA VAL A 283 -0.75 12.02 16.63
C VAL A 283 -1.60 11.77 15.40
N ASN A 284 -1.72 12.78 14.54
CA ASN A 284 -2.46 12.73 13.29
C ASN A 284 -1.49 12.66 12.10
N PHE A 285 -1.66 11.63 11.27
CA PHE A 285 -0.98 11.50 9.98
C PHE A 285 -1.95 11.86 8.87
N MET A 286 -1.69 12.94 8.13
CA MET A 286 -2.53 13.40 7.03
C MET A 286 -1.79 13.31 5.69
N SER A 287 -2.29 12.47 4.78
CA SER A 287 -1.87 12.44 3.37
C SER A 287 -3.02 12.99 2.52
N PRO A 288 -2.96 14.26 2.07
CA PRO A 288 -4.08 14.96 1.45
C PRO A 288 -4.33 14.52 -0.01
N LEU A 289 -4.64 13.24 -0.22
CA LEU A 289 -4.96 12.66 -1.54
C LEU A 289 -6.36 13.07 -2.01
N LEU A 290 -6.58 14.36 -2.21
CA LEU A 290 -7.86 14.95 -2.58
C LEU A 290 -8.03 14.89 -4.11
N LEU A 291 -8.76 13.89 -4.63
CA LEU A 291 -8.85 13.63 -6.07
C LEU A 291 -9.55 14.76 -6.87
N ASP A 292 -10.31 15.63 -6.20
CA ASP A 292 -10.89 16.85 -6.79
C ASP A 292 -9.84 17.96 -7.03
N ASP A 293 -8.61 17.77 -6.55
CA ASP A 293 -7.50 18.73 -6.63
C ASP A 293 -6.19 17.97 -6.94
N VAL A 294 -5.95 17.72 -8.23
CA VAL A 294 -4.80 16.92 -8.72
C VAL A 294 -3.46 17.53 -8.30
N ASP A 295 -3.38 18.85 -8.17
CA ASP A 295 -2.15 19.54 -7.73
C ASP A 295 -1.84 19.29 -6.26
N VAL A 296 -2.84 19.02 -5.43
CA VAL A 296 -2.65 18.59 -4.03
C VAL A 296 -2.44 17.09 -3.96
N ALA A 297 -3.24 16.28 -4.66
CA ALA A 297 -3.12 14.83 -4.65
C ALA A 297 -1.77 14.32 -5.19
N ALA A 298 -1.11 15.08 -6.06
CA ALA A 298 0.22 14.75 -6.57
C ALA A 298 1.37 15.14 -5.62
N ARG A 299 1.13 15.87 -4.53
CA ARG A 299 2.20 16.30 -3.61
C ARG A 299 2.62 15.12 -2.73
N PRO A 300 3.88 14.69 -2.77
CA PRO A 300 4.37 13.61 -1.92
C PRO A 300 4.71 14.17 -0.52
N ILE A 301 3.73 14.77 0.17
CA ILE A 301 3.90 15.40 1.50
C ILE A 301 2.85 14.88 2.47
N THR A 302 3.30 14.22 3.53
CA THR A 302 2.47 13.89 4.70
C THR A 302 2.71 14.90 5.80
N TYR A 303 1.63 15.43 6.38
CA TYR A 303 1.71 16.20 7.61
C TYR A 303 1.60 15.27 8.81
N VAL A 304 2.47 15.46 9.81
CA VAL A 304 2.36 14.79 11.11
C VAL A 304 2.11 15.84 12.16
N THR A 305 0.93 15.78 12.78
CA THR A 305 0.47 16.77 13.75
C THR A 305 0.41 16.15 15.14
N PHE A 306 0.97 16.86 16.12
CA PHE A 306 0.99 16.47 17.51
C PHE A 306 0.17 17.45 18.34
N GLU A 307 -0.91 16.97 18.96
CA GLU A 307 -1.67 17.73 19.96
C GLU A 307 -1.36 17.18 21.35
N VAL A 308 -0.89 18.03 22.26
CA VAL A 308 -0.59 17.65 23.64
C VAL A 308 -1.46 18.41 24.61
N ARG A 309 -2.01 17.71 25.60
CA ARG A 309 -2.87 18.31 26.64
C ARG A 309 -2.54 17.76 28.02
N SER A 310 -2.37 18.65 29.00
CA SER A 310 -2.30 18.28 30.43
C SER A 310 -3.60 17.60 30.89
N GLN A 311 -3.48 16.45 31.55
CA GLN A 311 -4.60 15.73 32.15
C GLN A 311 -4.94 16.24 33.55
N ASP A 312 -3.94 16.65 34.33
CA ASP A 312 -4.10 17.07 35.73
C ASP A 312 -4.25 18.59 35.91
N ARG A 313 -4.27 19.33 34.79
CA ARG A 313 -4.35 20.81 34.70
C ARG A 313 -3.13 21.53 35.29
N LYS A 314 -2.03 20.83 35.54
CA LYS A 314 -0.75 21.44 35.90
C LYS A 314 0.07 21.74 34.66
N ALA A 315 1.06 22.59 34.87
CA ALA A 315 2.06 22.93 33.86
C ALA A 315 3.08 21.78 33.74
N HIS A 316 3.31 21.29 32.52
CA HIS A 316 4.30 20.25 32.22
C HIS A 316 5.23 20.70 31.10
N SER A 317 6.53 20.44 31.26
CA SER A 317 7.48 20.62 30.16
C SER A 317 7.36 19.47 29.17
N VAL A 318 7.13 19.78 27.89
CA VAL A 318 6.89 18.76 26.87
C VAL A 318 7.76 19.00 25.64
N GLN A 319 8.43 17.93 25.19
CA GLN A 319 9.11 17.86 23.90
C GLN A 319 8.69 16.59 23.15
N VAL A 320 8.55 16.69 21.83
CA VAL A 320 8.24 15.56 20.95
C VAL A 320 9.38 15.36 19.96
N TYR A 321 9.94 14.16 19.93
CA TYR A 321 10.93 13.72 18.97
C TYR A 321 10.25 12.85 17.91
N LEU A 322 10.53 13.13 16.64
CA LEU A 322 10.23 12.25 15.52
C LEU A 322 11.48 12.06 14.67
N SER A 323 11.81 10.82 14.32
CA SER A 323 12.85 10.52 13.34
C SER A 323 12.39 9.58 12.24
N GLU A 324 13.08 9.70 11.12
CA GLU A 324 12.93 8.89 9.93
C GLU A 324 14.29 8.27 9.59
N SER A 325 14.31 6.95 9.45
CA SER A 325 15.53 6.22 9.07
C SER A 325 15.97 6.57 7.65
N GLY A 326 17.29 6.54 7.41
CA GLY A 326 17.85 6.66 6.05
C GLY A 326 17.28 5.66 5.06
N THR A 327 16.70 4.54 5.53
CA THR A 327 16.07 3.53 4.67
C THR A 327 14.83 4.02 3.92
N MET A 328 14.27 5.18 4.27
CA MET A 328 13.21 5.80 3.46
C MET A 328 13.66 6.05 2.02
N ALA A 329 14.95 6.35 1.83
CA ALA A 329 15.52 6.65 0.52
C ALA A 329 16.19 5.45 -0.16
N THR A 330 16.01 4.21 0.33
CA THR A 330 16.75 3.05 -0.18
C THR A 330 15.93 1.79 -0.47
N ASN A 331 16.44 0.98 -1.39
CA ASN A 331 15.95 -0.36 -1.70
C ASN A 331 16.62 -1.47 -0.88
N THR A 332 17.71 -1.22 -0.16
CA THR A 332 18.22 -2.16 0.86
C THR A 332 18.75 -1.36 2.04
N ILE A 333 18.77 -2.00 3.22
CA ILE A 333 19.12 -1.33 4.47
C ILE A 333 20.60 -0.89 4.53
N GLY A 334 21.49 -1.57 3.78
CA GLY A 334 22.92 -1.25 3.71
C GLY A 334 23.32 -0.29 2.60
N GLN A 335 22.39 0.18 1.75
CA GLN A 335 22.74 1.18 0.74
C GLN A 335 23.28 2.45 1.38
N GLU A 336 24.34 2.99 0.78
CA GLU A 336 24.97 4.21 1.29
C GLU A 336 24.16 5.45 0.94
N VAL A 337 23.96 6.30 1.95
CA VAL A 337 23.20 7.54 1.86
C VAL A 337 24.01 8.75 2.30
N VAL A 338 23.66 9.90 1.73
CA VAL A 338 24.20 11.21 2.05
C VAL A 338 23.13 12.07 2.70
N LEU A 339 23.56 12.92 3.63
CA LEU A 339 22.71 13.78 4.44
C LEU A 339 22.96 15.25 4.13
N LYS A 340 21.90 16.07 4.13
CA LYS A 340 22.02 17.53 4.01
C LYS A 340 21.06 18.23 4.96
N ALA A 341 21.52 19.30 5.58
CA ALA A 341 20.68 20.23 6.31
C ALA A 341 20.33 21.43 5.41
N GLY A 342 19.16 22.01 5.59
CA GLY A 342 18.76 23.21 4.88
C GLY A 342 17.74 24.05 5.65
N GLN A 343 17.59 25.29 5.19
CA GLN A 343 16.62 26.24 5.70
C GLN A 343 15.98 26.99 4.53
N ALA A 344 14.73 27.37 4.69
CA ALA A 344 13.98 28.23 3.78
C ALA A 344 13.12 29.19 4.61
N PRO A 345 12.62 30.31 4.05
CA PRO A 345 11.71 31.18 4.78
C PRO A 345 10.58 30.41 5.48
N GLY A 346 10.57 30.44 6.81
CA GLY A 346 9.60 29.78 7.67
C GLY A 346 9.84 28.29 7.95
N LEU A 347 10.92 27.68 7.45
CA LEU A 347 11.16 26.24 7.54
C LEU A 347 12.63 25.90 7.82
N ILE A 348 12.84 24.88 8.63
CA ILE A 348 14.10 24.16 8.78
C ILE A 348 13.90 22.70 8.36
N PHE A 349 14.86 22.09 7.66
CA PHE A 349 14.68 20.73 7.15
C PHE A 349 15.99 19.94 7.04
N GLN A 350 15.84 18.64 6.97
CA GLN A 350 16.90 17.66 6.79
C GLN A 350 16.54 16.74 5.63
N THR A 351 17.56 16.26 4.92
CA THR A 351 17.38 15.38 3.78
C THR A 351 18.30 14.16 3.85
N ALA A 352 17.81 13.04 3.33
CA ALA A 352 18.57 11.82 3.13
C ALA A 352 18.31 11.29 1.71
N GLY A 353 19.34 10.85 1.00
CA GLY A 353 19.22 10.23 -0.31
C GLY A 353 20.40 9.29 -0.56
N THR A 354 20.25 8.29 -1.44
CA THR A 354 21.40 7.45 -1.82
C THR A 354 22.52 8.29 -2.39
N GLU A 355 23.77 7.90 -2.16
CA GLU A 355 24.89 8.53 -2.86
C GLU A 355 24.83 8.22 -4.36
N ALA A 356 24.55 6.96 -4.71
CA ALA A 356 24.63 6.46 -6.07
C ALA A 356 23.61 7.08 -7.04
N GLN A 357 22.45 7.51 -6.55
CA GLN A 357 21.35 8.10 -7.35
C GLN A 357 21.08 7.36 -8.68
N PRO A 358 20.84 6.03 -8.68
CA PRO A 358 20.57 5.23 -9.88
C PRO A 358 19.14 5.47 -10.42
N ILE A 359 18.88 6.70 -10.89
CA ILE A 359 17.56 7.17 -11.35
C ILE A 359 16.94 6.18 -12.34
N LEU A 360 15.80 5.59 -11.95
CA LEU A 360 14.99 4.65 -12.75
C LEU A 360 15.76 3.39 -13.20
N ALA A 361 16.85 3.02 -12.54
CA ALA A 361 17.65 1.87 -12.95
C ALA A 361 17.01 0.52 -12.55
N LYS A 362 16.38 0.46 -11.38
CA LYS A 362 15.70 -0.73 -10.85
C LYS A 362 14.23 -0.74 -11.25
N LYS A 363 13.72 -1.92 -11.58
CA LYS A 363 12.33 -2.15 -11.98
C LYS A 363 11.84 -3.48 -11.44
N GLY A 364 10.54 -3.60 -11.22
CA GLY A 364 9.91 -4.84 -10.78
C GLY A 364 9.10 -4.68 -9.52
N ASP A 365 8.63 -5.81 -9.04
CA ASP A 365 7.88 -5.85 -7.81
C ASP A 365 8.77 -5.91 -6.56
N ASN A 366 8.22 -5.62 -5.38
CA ASN A 366 8.93 -5.62 -4.10
C ASN A 366 10.16 -4.70 -3.99
N ILE A 367 10.37 -3.85 -4.99
CA ILE A 367 11.41 -2.82 -5.04
C ILE A 367 10.88 -1.51 -4.43
N ARG A 368 11.70 -0.90 -3.59
CA ARG A 368 11.55 0.48 -3.11
C ARG A 368 12.44 1.41 -3.92
N ILE A 369 12.18 2.70 -3.80
CA ILE A 369 13.00 3.71 -4.44
C ILE A 369 14.41 3.73 -3.85
N ASP A 370 15.40 3.97 -4.69
CA ASP A 370 16.77 4.14 -4.27
C ASP A 370 17.48 5.30 -4.97
N TRP A 371 16.71 6.27 -5.45
CA TRP A 371 17.18 7.57 -5.94
C TRP A 371 16.28 8.69 -5.39
N GLY A 372 16.68 9.94 -5.59
CA GLY A 372 15.98 11.08 -5.00
C GLY A 372 16.29 11.24 -3.52
N TYR A 373 15.42 11.98 -2.83
CA TYR A 373 15.67 12.45 -1.47
C TYR A 373 14.40 12.45 -0.61
N ALA A 374 14.48 11.84 0.56
CA ALA A 374 13.52 12.01 1.63
C ALA A 374 13.79 13.31 2.40
N TYR A 375 12.73 13.95 2.90
CA TYR A 375 12.73 15.22 3.59
C TYR A 375 11.94 15.14 4.89
N LEU A 376 12.54 15.65 5.97
CA LEU A 376 11.85 15.97 7.22
C LEU A 376 11.98 17.48 7.44
N ALA A 377 10.84 18.19 7.42
CA ALA A 377 10.77 19.64 7.58
C ALA A 377 9.89 20.04 8.76
N ALA A 378 10.31 21.08 9.49
CA ALA A 378 9.56 21.66 10.59
C ALA A 378 9.39 23.18 10.39
N PRO A 379 8.25 23.76 10.79
CA PRO A 379 8.09 25.21 10.93
C PRO A 379 9.20 25.81 11.78
N GLN A 380 9.76 26.93 11.33
CA GLN A 380 10.79 27.67 12.05
C GLN A 380 10.16 28.46 13.21
N GLU A 381 9.86 27.76 14.28
CA GLU A 381 9.34 28.31 15.53
C GLU A 381 10.35 28.17 16.66
N THR A 382 10.18 28.96 17.72
CA THR A 382 11.00 28.87 18.93
C THR A 382 10.97 27.44 19.49
N GLY A 383 12.17 26.88 19.72
CA GLY A 383 12.36 25.55 20.30
C GLY A 383 12.31 24.39 19.31
N ASN A 384 11.79 24.59 18.09
CA ASN A 384 11.81 23.54 17.06
C ASN A 384 13.25 23.34 16.55
N GLN A 385 13.66 22.07 16.43
CA GLN A 385 14.99 21.68 15.96
C GLN A 385 14.88 20.58 14.91
N THR A 386 15.84 20.54 13.99
CA THR A 386 16.04 19.38 13.12
C THR A 386 17.53 19.06 13.06
N ALA A 387 17.86 17.78 12.93
CA ALA A 387 19.24 17.30 12.80
C ALA A 387 19.27 15.99 12.02
N ASN A 388 20.46 15.63 11.52
CA ASN A 388 20.71 14.36 10.86
C ASN A 388 22.00 13.75 11.40
N GLY A 389 22.13 12.42 11.32
CA GLY A 389 23.32 11.72 11.82
C GLY A 389 23.04 10.28 12.20
N MET A 390 23.89 9.73 13.07
CA MET A 390 23.71 8.37 13.60
C MET A 390 22.44 8.30 14.44
N ALA A 391 21.52 7.39 14.11
CA ALA A 391 20.23 7.29 14.76
C ALA A 391 20.32 7.13 16.30
N PRO A 392 21.23 6.27 16.86
CA PRO A 392 21.39 6.16 18.30
C PRO A 392 21.81 7.46 18.99
N GLY A 393 22.72 8.23 18.37
CA GLY A 393 23.23 9.48 18.94
C GLY A 393 22.18 10.59 18.97
N LEU A 394 21.33 10.67 17.93
CA LEU A 394 20.20 11.61 17.90
C LEU A 394 19.19 11.28 19.01
N LYS A 395 18.86 9.99 19.16
CA LYS A 395 17.95 9.51 20.21
C LYS A 395 18.51 9.77 21.61
N GLU A 396 19.77 9.42 21.85
CA GLU A 396 20.42 9.58 23.16
C GLU A 396 20.47 11.06 23.60
N ALA A 397 20.78 11.98 22.68
CA ALA A 397 20.75 13.41 22.97
C ALA A 397 19.35 13.88 23.39
N PHE A 398 18.30 13.43 22.69
CA PHE A 398 16.92 13.74 23.06
C PHE A 398 16.53 13.14 24.42
N LEU A 399 16.90 11.88 24.67
CA LEU A 399 16.65 11.20 25.95
C LEU A 399 17.41 11.84 27.12
N THR A 400 18.51 12.54 26.87
CA THR A 400 19.28 13.21 27.92
C THR A 400 18.76 14.63 28.14
N ASN A 401 18.64 15.41 27.07
CA ASN A 401 18.50 16.86 27.11
C ASN A 401 17.14 17.38 26.64
N GLY A 402 16.29 16.52 26.07
CA GLY A 402 15.06 16.95 25.37
C GLY A 402 15.33 17.75 24.09
N GLN A 403 16.57 17.71 23.57
CA GLN A 403 17.04 18.48 22.43
C GLN A 403 17.90 17.61 21.51
N LEU A 404 18.06 18.03 20.26
CA LEU A 404 19.00 17.42 19.32
C LEU A 404 20.43 17.92 19.58
N PRO A 405 21.46 17.17 19.16
CA PRO A 405 22.86 17.57 19.33
C PRO A 405 23.15 18.93 18.65
N THR A 406 23.82 19.83 19.37
CA THR A 406 24.30 21.12 18.85
C THR A 406 25.69 21.01 18.21
N ASP A 407 26.48 20.03 18.63
CA ASP A 407 27.85 19.79 18.16
C ASP A 407 27.92 18.70 17.08
N THR A 408 28.76 18.96 16.07
CA THR A 408 28.97 18.11 14.89
C THR A 408 29.60 16.74 15.15
N LYS A 409 29.70 16.29 16.41
CA LYS A 409 30.17 14.95 16.76
C LYS A 409 29.08 13.88 16.63
N ALA A 410 27.80 14.28 16.71
CA ALA A 410 26.66 13.46 16.30
C ALA A 410 26.23 13.72 14.85
N ALA A 411 26.59 14.90 14.30
CA ALA A 411 26.66 15.09 12.86
C ALA A 411 27.77 14.20 12.31
N VAL A 412 27.60 13.70 11.09
CA VAL A 412 28.60 12.81 10.49
C VAL A 412 29.93 13.57 10.32
N PRO A 413 31.06 13.10 10.88
CA PRO A 413 32.36 13.72 10.62
C PRO A 413 32.73 13.53 9.13
N GLY A 414 32.62 14.63 8.38
CA GLY A 414 32.73 14.63 6.91
C GLY A 414 31.45 14.07 6.27
N ASN A 415 31.06 14.62 5.11
CA ASN A 415 29.95 14.14 4.27
C ASN A 415 30.18 12.72 3.69
N LYS A 416 30.66 11.77 4.51
CA LYS A 416 30.95 10.41 4.08
C LYS A 416 29.64 9.62 4.02
N PRO A 417 29.41 8.89 2.91
CA PRO A 417 28.30 7.95 2.79
C PRO A 417 28.34 6.90 3.91
N ARG A 418 27.16 6.47 4.36
CA ARG A 418 26.98 5.43 5.38
C ARG A 418 25.77 4.58 5.08
N ALA A 419 25.73 3.36 5.63
CA ALA A 419 24.58 2.48 5.52
C ALA A 419 23.30 3.17 6.03
N ALA A 420 22.23 3.11 5.24
CA ALA A 420 20.96 3.76 5.50
C ALA A 420 20.31 3.36 6.83
N VAL A 421 20.55 2.13 7.29
CA VAL A 421 20.05 1.62 8.58
C VAL A 421 20.64 2.32 9.80
N ASP A 422 21.86 2.85 9.70
CA ASP A 422 22.57 3.44 10.83
C ASP A 422 22.23 4.92 11.06
N ILE A 423 21.65 5.56 10.03
CA ILE A 423 21.43 7.00 10.01
C ILE A 423 19.93 7.34 10.09
N ALA A 424 19.65 8.53 10.59
CA ALA A 424 18.32 9.10 10.61
C ALA A 424 18.36 10.62 10.37
N ILE A 425 17.23 11.13 9.88
CA ILE A 425 16.87 12.55 9.97
C ILE A 425 15.83 12.69 11.08
N ALA A 426 15.94 13.71 11.93
CA ALA A 426 15.12 13.86 13.12
C ALA A 426 14.67 15.31 13.33
N SER A 427 13.57 15.46 14.07
CA SER A 427 13.10 16.71 14.63
C SER A 427 12.82 16.60 16.12
N VAL A 428 12.91 17.75 16.78
CA VAL A 428 12.34 17.97 18.11
C VAL A 428 11.39 19.16 18.01
N LEU A 429 10.14 18.97 18.42
CA LEU A 429 9.15 20.01 18.60
C LEU A 429 9.04 20.29 20.10
N ASP A 430 9.49 21.46 20.55
CA ASP A 430 9.41 21.89 21.95
C ASP A 430 8.10 22.66 22.17
N PHE A 431 7.23 22.10 23.01
CA PHE A 431 5.96 22.71 23.40
C PHE A 431 6.13 23.64 24.61
N GLY A 432 7.32 23.70 25.20
CA GLY A 432 7.58 24.44 26.42
C GLY A 432 6.75 23.88 27.58
N SER A 433 6.28 24.78 28.44
CA SER A 433 5.45 24.44 29.58
C SER A 433 3.97 24.55 29.23
N ILE A 434 3.28 23.41 29.14
CA ILE A 434 1.86 23.35 28.77
C ILE A 434 0.95 23.09 29.98
N SER A 435 -0.10 23.91 30.11
CA SER A 435 -1.20 23.68 31.07
C SER A 435 -2.57 23.54 30.38
N LYS A 436 -2.61 23.81 29.07
CA LYS A 436 -3.76 23.68 28.16
C LYS A 436 -3.34 22.83 26.94
N SER A 437 -4.26 22.63 26.00
CA SER A 437 -3.91 21.97 24.73
C SER A 437 -2.99 22.87 23.90
N ALA A 438 -1.99 22.28 23.27
CA ALA A 438 -1.09 22.90 22.31
C ALA A 438 -0.86 21.95 21.13
N GLU A 439 -0.71 22.51 19.93
CA GLU A 439 -0.54 21.75 18.69
C GLU A 439 0.72 22.23 17.96
N LYS A 440 1.50 21.30 17.42
CA LYS A 440 2.58 21.56 16.45
C LYS A 440 2.59 20.48 15.38
N HIS A 441 3.11 20.79 14.20
CA HIS A 441 3.20 19.84 13.09
C HIS A 441 4.57 19.85 12.42
N LEU A 442 4.81 18.82 11.61
CA LEU A 442 5.94 18.69 10.71
C LEU A 442 5.47 18.13 9.36
N MET A 443 6.34 18.19 8.36
CA MET A 443 6.11 17.63 7.03
C MET A 443 7.17 16.58 6.72
N LEU A 444 6.72 15.41 6.28
CA LEU A 444 7.54 14.36 5.69
C LEU A 444 7.29 14.38 4.18
N GLY A 445 8.34 14.41 3.37
CA GLY A 445 8.19 14.44 1.91
C GLY A 445 9.25 13.68 1.14
N TYR A 446 8.99 13.42 -0.14
CA TYR A 446 9.92 12.70 -1.01
C TYR A 446 10.05 13.36 -2.39
N ASP A 447 11.28 13.66 -2.81
CA ASP A 447 11.60 14.16 -4.15
C ASP A 447 12.26 13.04 -4.96
N ASP A 448 11.52 12.43 -5.86
CA ASP A 448 12.00 11.36 -6.73
C ASP A 448 12.71 11.89 -7.99
N LEU A 449 12.77 13.21 -8.22
CA LEU A 449 13.37 13.88 -9.38
C LEU A 449 12.68 13.56 -10.72
N TYR A 450 12.66 12.28 -11.09
CA TYR A 450 11.93 11.65 -12.19
C TYR A 450 11.19 10.42 -11.65
N SER A 451 9.92 10.29 -12.03
CA SER A 451 9.03 9.28 -11.46
C SER A 451 8.97 7.99 -12.26
N VAL A 452 8.95 8.12 -13.58
CA VAL A 452 8.82 6.98 -14.52
C VAL A 452 9.63 7.23 -15.78
N GLN A 453 10.00 6.16 -16.48
CA GLN A 453 10.44 6.24 -17.87
C GLN A 453 9.29 5.78 -18.78
N TYR A 454 8.83 6.67 -19.64
CA TYR A 454 7.70 6.46 -20.54
C TYR A 454 8.18 6.47 -21.99
N PHE A 455 8.12 5.31 -22.66
CA PHE A 455 8.63 5.10 -24.01
C PHE A 455 10.03 5.71 -24.23
N LYS A 456 10.96 5.40 -23.31
CA LYS A 456 12.36 5.87 -23.27
C LYS A 456 12.56 7.34 -22.91
N GLN A 457 11.50 8.07 -22.54
CA GLN A 457 11.58 9.43 -22.01
C GLN A 457 11.34 9.43 -20.50
N ASN A 458 12.27 9.99 -19.73
CA ASN A 458 12.05 10.16 -18.29
C ASN A 458 11.04 11.28 -18.04
N LEU A 459 9.99 11.00 -17.27
CA LEU A 459 8.94 11.94 -16.93
C LEU A 459 9.07 12.41 -15.48
N ARG A 460 8.80 13.69 -15.26
CA ARG A 460 8.74 14.29 -13.92
C ARG A 460 7.39 14.02 -13.26
N PRO A 461 7.35 13.97 -11.91
CA PRO A 461 6.07 13.94 -11.21
C PRO A 461 5.23 15.17 -11.53
N TRP A 462 3.91 15.05 -11.45
CA TRP A 462 2.98 16.13 -11.79
C TRP A 462 3.23 17.43 -11.01
N TRP A 463 3.55 17.33 -9.72
CA TRP A 463 3.88 18.50 -8.88
C TRP A 463 5.13 19.25 -9.36
N ARG A 464 6.02 18.58 -10.12
CA ARG A 464 7.28 19.11 -10.66
C ARG A 464 7.29 19.21 -12.18
N ARG A 465 6.10 19.34 -12.80
CA ARG A 465 5.96 19.51 -14.24
C ARG A 465 6.62 20.78 -14.78
N ASP A 466 6.65 21.85 -13.96
CA ASP A 466 7.51 23.00 -14.18
C ASP A 466 8.89 22.71 -13.54
N GLU A 467 9.95 22.74 -14.35
CA GLU A 467 11.32 22.48 -13.92
C GLU A 467 11.83 23.45 -12.84
N LYS A 468 11.21 24.64 -12.74
CA LYS A 468 11.51 25.63 -11.69
C LYS A 468 10.96 25.23 -10.34
N THR A 469 10.00 24.31 -10.29
CA THR A 469 9.46 23.80 -9.02
C THR A 469 10.49 22.89 -8.36
N THR A 470 10.81 23.21 -7.11
CA THR A 470 11.72 22.44 -6.26
C THR A 470 10.96 21.87 -5.07
N MET A 471 11.47 20.81 -4.46
CA MET A 471 10.91 20.30 -3.20
C MET A 471 10.86 21.39 -2.12
N ILE A 472 11.84 22.30 -2.07
CA ILE A 472 11.86 23.39 -1.10
C ILE A 472 10.68 24.35 -1.31
N SER A 473 10.44 24.78 -2.55
CA SER A 473 9.26 25.60 -2.86
C SER A 473 7.94 24.87 -2.62
N LEU A 474 7.91 23.54 -2.81
CA LEU A 474 6.73 22.73 -2.51
C LEU A 474 6.48 22.66 -1.00
N LEU A 475 7.51 22.43 -0.18
CA LEU A 475 7.41 22.43 1.28
C LEU A 475 6.90 23.78 1.81
N GLN A 476 7.39 24.90 1.27
CA GLN A 476 6.89 26.23 1.64
C GLN A 476 5.43 26.44 1.24
N THR A 477 5.02 25.90 0.09
CA THR A 477 3.61 25.94 -0.36
C THR A 477 2.74 25.07 0.54
N ALA A 478 3.21 23.87 0.87
CA ALA A 478 2.54 22.93 1.75
C ALA A 478 2.37 23.49 3.16
N GLU A 479 3.39 24.16 3.72
CA GLU A 479 3.28 24.80 5.03
C GLU A 479 2.19 25.88 5.04
N LYS A 480 2.18 26.76 4.03
CA LYS A 480 1.15 27.81 3.89
C LYS A 480 -0.25 27.22 3.73
N ASP A 481 -0.36 26.07 3.09
CA ASP A 481 -1.61 25.37 2.83
C ASP A 481 -2.12 24.53 4.02
N TYR A 482 -1.31 24.28 5.05
CA TYR A 482 -1.58 23.29 6.10
C TYR A 482 -2.98 23.44 6.72
N SER A 483 -3.33 24.64 7.21
CA SER A 483 -4.62 24.88 7.86
C SER A 483 -5.80 24.63 6.92
N ARG A 484 -5.70 25.10 5.67
CA ARG A 484 -6.71 24.90 4.63
C ARG A 484 -6.89 23.42 4.30
N LEU A 485 -5.78 22.68 4.15
CA LEU A 485 -5.80 21.26 3.82
C LEU A 485 -6.33 20.41 4.96
N ARG A 486 -6.02 20.73 6.21
CA ARG A 486 -6.58 20.04 7.38
C ARG A 486 -8.10 20.13 7.42
N GLU A 487 -8.64 21.33 7.16
CA GLU A 487 -10.10 21.53 7.08
C GLU A 487 -10.70 20.80 5.86
N LYS A 488 -10.07 20.89 4.69
CA LYS A 488 -10.56 20.25 3.46
C LYS A 488 -10.57 18.72 3.59
N CYS A 489 -9.51 18.13 4.16
CA CYS A 489 -9.43 16.69 4.44
C CYS A 489 -10.51 16.23 5.41
N LYS A 490 -10.69 16.94 6.53
CA LYS A 490 -11.76 16.62 7.50
C LYS A 490 -13.16 16.67 6.86
N LYS A 491 -13.44 17.69 6.05
CA LYS A 491 -14.71 17.81 5.31
C LYS A 491 -14.89 16.66 4.31
N PHE A 492 -13.84 16.34 3.56
CA PHE A 492 -13.85 15.26 2.58
C PHE A 492 -14.08 13.90 3.25
N ASP A 493 -13.33 13.58 4.30
CA ASP A 493 -13.45 12.33 5.07
C ASP A 493 -14.88 12.10 5.56
N ASN A 494 -15.49 13.13 6.17
CA ASN A 494 -16.87 13.08 6.65
C ASN A 494 -17.87 12.85 5.51
N ARG A 495 -17.67 13.53 4.38
CA ARG A 495 -18.54 13.38 3.21
C ARG A 495 -18.44 11.99 2.61
N LEU A 496 -17.22 11.50 2.38
CA LEU A 496 -16.98 10.17 1.82
C LEU A 496 -17.63 9.09 2.68
N TYR A 497 -17.41 9.15 4.01
CA TYR A 497 -18.00 8.18 4.92
C TYR A 497 -19.54 8.24 4.93
N SER A 498 -20.11 9.45 4.93
CA SER A 498 -21.57 9.64 4.86
C SER A 498 -22.15 9.11 3.55
N ASP A 499 -21.54 9.42 2.41
CA ASP A 499 -22.00 8.99 1.09
C ASP A 499 -21.91 7.47 0.94
N ALA A 500 -20.80 6.86 1.39
CA ALA A 500 -20.64 5.41 1.40
C ALA A 500 -21.65 4.74 2.35
N LYS A 501 -21.84 5.29 3.56
CA LYS A 501 -22.82 4.75 4.52
C LYS A 501 -24.24 4.79 3.98
N LYS A 502 -24.60 5.87 3.27
CA LYS A 502 -25.89 5.98 2.58
C LYS A 502 -26.02 4.95 1.45
N ALA A 503 -24.93 4.66 0.74
CA ALA A 503 -24.95 3.73 -0.39
C ALA A 503 -25.01 2.25 0.02
N GLY A 504 -24.38 1.86 1.13
CA GLY A 504 -24.21 0.43 1.46
C GLY A 504 -24.12 0.09 2.95
N GLY A 505 -24.44 1.01 3.85
CA GLY A 505 -24.40 0.77 5.30
C GLY A 505 -23.04 1.03 5.94
N LYS A 506 -22.95 0.81 7.25
CA LYS A 506 -21.77 1.19 8.05
C LYS A 506 -20.53 0.39 7.67
N GLU A 507 -20.65 -0.92 7.56
CA GLU A 507 -19.55 -1.84 7.25
C GLU A 507 -18.95 -1.52 5.88
N TYR A 508 -19.80 -1.19 4.89
CA TYR A 508 -19.36 -0.74 3.59
C TYR A 508 -18.59 0.59 3.67
N ALA A 509 -19.08 1.56 4.45
CA ALA A 509 -18.39 2.84 4.65
C ALA A 509 -17.02 2.68 5.30
N ASP A 510 -16.88 1.77 6.28
CA ASP A 510 -15.61 1.46 6.91
C ASP A 510 -14.60 0.90 5.88
N LEU A 511 -15.05 0.00 4.99
CA LEU A 511 -14.22 -0.57 3.93
C LEU A 511 -13.79 0.48 2.90
N CYS A 512 -14.69 1.36 2.46
CA CYS A 512 -14.37 2.45 1.54
C CYS A 512 -13.33 3.40 2.15
N ALA A 513 -13.51 3.81 3.41
CA ALA A 513 -12.56 4.70 4.08
C ALA A 513 -11.15 4.10 4.15
N LEU A 514 -11.04 2.80 4.46
CA LEU A 514 -9.76 2.09 4.48
C LEU A 514 -9.11 1.98 3.10
N ALA A 515 -9.90 1.69 2.05
CA ALA A 515 -9.39 1.46 0.69
C ALA A 515 -8.89 2.73 0.00
N TYR A 516 -9.33 3.93 0.41
CA TYR A 516 -9.12 5.19 -0.31
C TYR A 516 -7.64 5.50 -0.58
N ARG A 517 -6.83 5.66 0.47
CA ARG A 517 -5.40 5.99 0.34
C ARG A 517 -4.61 4.90 -0.37
N GLN A 518 -4.92 3.63 -0.09
CA GLN A 518 -4.25 2.49 -0.73
C GLN A 518 -4.45 2.49 -2.24
N ALA A 519 -5.70 2.66 -2.70
CA ALA A 519 -6.02 2.63 -4.11
C ALA A 519 -5.26 3.72 -4.90
N ILE A 520 -5.14 4.91 -4.32
CA ILE A 520 -4.45 6.05 -4.92
C ILE A 520 -2.93 5.85 -4.89
N ALA A 521 -2.38 5.46 -3.73
CA ALA A 521 -0.94 5.30 -3.53
C ALA A 521 -0.33 4.11 -4.30
N ALA A 522 -1.14 3.25 -4.93
CA ALA A 522 -0.66 2.27 -5.90
C ALA A 522 -0.35 2.86 -7.28
N HIS A 523 -0.43 4.20 -7.44
CA HIS A 523 -0.19 4.89 -8.69
C HIS A 523 0.74 6.09 -8.52
N LYS A 524 1.23 6.61 -9.65
CA LYS A 524 2.01 7.84 -9.73
C LYS A 524 1.42 8.80 -10.76
N ILE A 525 1.18 10.04 -10.36
CA ILE A 525 0.70 11.12 -11.24
C ILE A 525 1.92 11.81 -11.87
N VAL A 526 2.03 11.78 -13.19
CA VAL A 526 3.15 12.37 -13.95
C VAL A 526 2.63 13.25 -15.08
N ALA A 527 3.43 14.24 -15.49
CA ALA A 527 3.13 15.02 -16.68
C ALA A 527 3.62 14.27 -17.92
N GLY A 528 2.69 13.94 -18.82
CA GLY A 528 2.97 13.32 -20.10
C GLY A 528 3.68 14.28 -21.07
N PRO A 529 4.22 13.77 -22.19
CA PRO A 529 4.97 14.58 -23.16
C PRO A 529 4.17 15.73 -23.79
N LYS A 530 2.84 15.66 -23.83
CA LYS A 530 1.95 16.72 -24.32
C LYS A 530 1.45 17.64 -23.19
N GLY A 531 1.93 17.44 -21.96
CA GLY A 531 1.45 18.11 -20.76
C GLY A 531 0.17 17.50 -20.17
N GLU A 532 -0.28 16.36 -20.71
CA GLU A 532 -1.44 15.61 -20.19
C GLU A 532 -1.14 14.96 -18.84
N THR A 533 -2.17 14.70 -18.05
CA THR A 533 -2.03 13.92 -16.81
C THR A 533 -1.96 12.45 -17.16
N LEU A 534 -0.83 11.80 -16.88
CA LEU A 534 -0.73 10.34 -16.85
C LEU A 534 -0.78 9.86 -15.41
N PHE A 535 -1.47 8.74 -15.18
CA PHE A 535 -1.67 8.18 -13.85
C PHE A 535 -1.39 6.68 -13.88
N LEU A 536 -0.12 6.34 -13.64
CA LEU A 536 0.42 5.01 -13.90
C LEU A 536 0.41 4.17 -12.63
N SER A 537 -0.28 3.05 -12.65
CA SER A 537 -0.26 2.05 -11.57
C SER A 537 1.08 1.33 -11.52
N LYS A 538 1.50 0.93 -10.31
CA LYS A 538 2.29 -0.29 -10.09
C LYS A 538 1.32 -1.33 -9.58
N GLU A 539 1.32 -2.55 -10.13
CA GLU A 539 0.39 -3.59 -9.65
C GLU A 539 0.49 -3.86 -8.15
N ASN A 540 1.67 -3.65 -7.56
CA ASN A 540 2.06 -3.95 -6.18
C ASN A 540 1.83 -5.41 -5.76
N PHE A 541 2.89 -6.09 -5.34
CA PHE A 541 2.81 -7.44 -4.76
C PHE A 541 2.09 -8.45 -5.69
N SER A 542 2.49 -8.43 -6.97
CA SER A 542 2.07 -9.24 -8.11
C SER A 542 3.32 -9.49 -8.99
N ASN A 543 3.38 -8.96 -10.21
CA ASN A 543 4.56 -9.02 -11.10
C ASN A 543 5.27 -7.66 -11.27
N GLY A 544 4.69 -6.57 -10.76
CA GLY A 544 5.24 -5.21 -10.83
C GLY A 544 5.08 -4.53 -12.20
N SER A 545 4.12 -4.95 -13.03
CA SER A 545 3.77 -4.27 -14.28
C SER A 545 3.29 -2.84 -14.04
N ILE A 546 3.46 -2.00 -15.06
CA ILE A 546 3.08 -0.57 -15.05
C ILE A 546 1.99 -0.30 -16.08
N GLY A 547 0.94 0.41 -15.64
CA GLY A 547 -0.19 0.76 -16.50
C GLY A 547 -1.01 -0.46 -16.94
N THR A 548 -1.15 -1.46 -16.07
CA THR A 548 -1.89 -2.69 -16.37
C THR A 548 -3.39 -2.43 -16.50
N VAL A 549 -4.00 -2.91 -17.57
CA VAL A 549 -5.41 -2.67 -17.91
C VAL A 549 -6.36 -3.44 -16.98
N ASP A 550 -6.09 -4.71 -16.71
CA ASP A 550 -6.91 -5.55 -15.85
C ASP A 550 -6.79 -5.19 -14.34
N VAL A 551 -5.79 -4.40 -13.96
CA VAL A 551 -5.70 -3.70 -12.66
C VAL A 551 -6.42 -2.35 -12.71
N THR A 552 -6.34 -1.63 -13.83
CA THR A 552 -7.07 -0.37 -14.05
C THR A 552 -8.58 -0.57 -13.96
N TYR A 553 -9.09 -1.66 -14.53
CA TYR A 553 -10.52 -1.99 -14.55
C TYR A 553 -11.19 -2.09 -13.17
N PRO A 554 -10.72 -2.93 -12.23
CA PRO A 554 -11.25 -2.95 -10.86
C PRO A 554 -10.97 -1.66 -10.10
N SER A 555 -9.89 -0.93 -10.40
CA SER A 555 -9.55 0.33 -9.70
C SER A 555 -10.42 1.51 -10.12
N ALA A 556 -10.96 1.46 -11.35
CA ALA A 556 -11.66 2.55 -11.99
C ALA A 556 -12.81 3.18 -11.19
N PRO A 557 -13.63 2.45 -10.39
CA PRO A 557 -14.79 3.05 -9.75
C PRO A 557 -14.48 4.24 -8.84
N LEU A 558 -13.37 4.20 -8.10
CA LEU A 558 -12.92 5.30 -7.25
C LEU A 558 -12.63 6.56 -8.10
N PHE A 559 -11.82 6.40 -9.15
CA PHE A 559 -11.38 7.52 -9.97
C PHE A 559 -12.52 8.07 -10.83
N LEU A 560 -13.40 7.22 -11.35
CA LEU A 560 -14.58 7.64 -12.06
C LEU A 560 -15.54 8.45 -11.19
N LEU A 561 -15.68 8.08 -9.92
CA LEU A 561 -16.57 8.75 -8.97
C LEU A 561 -16.10 10.17 -8.64
N TYR A 562 -14.79 10.38 -8.48
CA TYR A 562 -14.25 11.65 -8.00
C TYR A 562 -13.58 12.51 -9.07
N ASN A 563 -12.91 11.90 -10.06
CA ASN A 563 -12.20 12.62 -11.11
C ASN A 563 -11.94 11.74 -12.37
N PRO A 564 -12.84 11.77 -13.37
CA PRO A 564 -12.67 11.03 -14.63
C PRO A 564 -11.36 11.32 -15.38
N THR A 565 -10.74 12.49 -15.18
CA THR A 565 -9.42 12.81 -15.77
C THR A 565 -8.33 11.85 -15.32
N LEU A 566 -8.39 11.36 -14.07
CA LEU A 566 -7.43 10.38 -13.58
C LEU A 566 -7.62 9.02 -14.25
N LEU A 567 -8.87 8.58 -14.47
CA LEU A 567 -9.14 7.35 -15.20
C LEU A 567 -8.69 7.44 -16.67
N LYS A 568 -8.89 8.60 -17.32
CA LYS A 568 -8.28 8.88 -18.64
C LYS A 568 -6.75 8.72 -18.57
N GLY A 569 -6.11 9.30 -17.56
CA GLY A 569 -4.67 9.18 -17.35
C GLY A 569 -4.17 7.75 -17.09
N MET A 570 -5.02 6.83 -16.62
CA MET A 570 -4.71 5.40 -16.48
C MET A 570 -4.84 4.65 -17.82
N MET A 571 -5.77 5.05 -18.68
CA MET A 571 -6.05 4.41 -19.97
C MET A 571 -5.14 4.92 -21.10
N GLU A 572 -4.76 6.19 -21.04
CA GLU A 572 -3.97 6.88 -22.05
C GLU A 572 -2.66 6.14 -22.44
N PRO A 573 -1.88 5.56 -21.51
CA PRO A 573 -0.69 4.78 -21.86
C PRO A 573 -0.94 3.66 -22.87
N ILE A 574 -2.08 2.97 -22.77
CA ILE A 574 -2.42 1.82 -23.61
C ILE A 574 -2.88 2.27 -25.00
N PHE A 575 -3.65 3.36 -25.06
CA PHE A 575 -3.98 4.01 -26.33
C PHE A 575 -2.72 4.49 -27.03
N GLN A 576 -1.85 5.24 -26.35
CA GLN A 576 -0.60 5.75 -26.94
C GLN A 576 0.35 4.62 -27.37
N TYR A 577 0.39 3.50 -26.64
CA TYR A 577 1.20 2.34 -27.02
C TYR A 577 0.71 1.71 -28.33
N SER A 578 -0.61 1.58 -28.48
CA SER A 578 -1.28 1.05 -29.67
C SER A 578 -1.20 2.00 -30.87
N GLU A 579 -1.52 3.28 -30.65
CA GLU A 579 -1.61 4.30 -31.70
C GLU A 579 -0.26 4.72 -32.24
N SER A 580 0.80 4.56 -31.44
CA SER A 580 2.18 4.76 -31.90
C SER A 580 2.69 3.63 -32.80
N GLY A 581 1.95 2.53 -32.95
CA GLY A 581 2.35 1.35 -33.72
C GLY A 581 3.43 0.49 -33.05
N ARG A 582 3.78 0.78 -31.79
CA ARG A 582 4.71 -0.04 -30.99
C ARG A 582 4.04 -1.35 -30.57
N TRP A 583 2.75 -1.30 -30.27
CA TRP A 583 1.91 -2.49 -30.15
C TRP A 583 1.23 -2.77 -31.49
N LYS A 584 1.44 -3.97 -32.03
CA LYS A 584 1.01 -4.34 -33.40
C LYS A 584 -0.14 -5.33 -33.44
N LYS A 585 -0.60 -5.84 -32.28
CA LYS A 585 -1.66 -6.84 -32.20
C LYS A 585 -3.03 -6.18 -32.32
N PRO A 586 -4.06 -6.86 -32.84
CA PRO A 586 -5.38 -6.28 -33.09
C PRO A 586 -6.27 -6.22 -31.83
N PHE A 587 -5.69 -6.14 -30.65
CA PHE A 587 -6.36 -6.11 -29.35
C PHE A 587 -5.57 -5.23 -28.38
N ALA A 588 -6.15 -4.85 -27.25
CA ALA A 588 -5.45 -4.02 -26.26
C ALA A 588 -4.27 -4.78 -25.62
N ALA A 589 -3.17 -4.08 -25.34
CA ALA A 589 -2.06 -4.63 -24.57
C ALA A 589 -2.45 -4.82 -23.10
N HIS A 590 -1.79 -5.74 -22.42
CA HIS A 590 -1.98 -5.97 -20.98
C HIS A 590 -1.43 -4.80 -20.14
N ASP A 591 -0.18 -4.41 -20.43
CA ASP A 591 0.54 -3.35 -19.73
C ASP A 591 1.43 -2.57 -20.71
N VAL A 592 2.12 -1.56 -20.19
CA VAL A 592 3.14 -0.81 -20.94
C VAL A 592 4.56 -1.05 -20.41
N GLY A 593 4.79 -2.05 -19.57
CA GLY A 593 6.10 -2.51 -19.12
C GLY A 593 6.16 -2.92 -17.66
N THR A 594 7.33 -2.76 -17.03
CA THR A 594 7.56 -3.08 -15.61
C THR A 594 7.93 -1.82 -14.85
N TYR A 595 7.21 -1.50 -13.77
CA TYR A 595 7.37 -0.26 -13.01
C TYR A 595 8.81 -0.07 -12.50
N PRO A 596 9.43 1.11 -12.68
CA PRO A 596 8.87 2.37 -13.20
C PRO A 596 9.10 2.58 -14.72
N LEU A 597 9.39 1.52 -15.48
CA LEU A 597 9.72 1.57 -16.90
C LEU A 597 8.54 1.16 -17.79
N ALA A 598 7.77 2.15 -18.26
CA ALA A 598 6.71 2.00 -19.25
C ALA A 598 7.28 2.00 -20.68
N ASN A 599 8.00 0.94 -21.06
CA ASN A 599 8.75 0.84 -22.32
C ASN A 599 8.21 -0.19 -23.33
N GLY A 600 7.03 -0.74 -23.10
CA GLY A 600 6.37 -1.79 -23.88
C GLY A 600 6.08 -3.03 -23.03
N GLN A 601 5.07 -3.80 -23.44
CA GLN A 601 4.53 -4.91 -22.65
C GLN A 601 5.64 -5.89 -22.22
N THR A 602 5.66 -6.25 -20.94
CA THR A 602 6.59 -7.25 -20.40
C THR A 602 5.89 -8.49 -19.85
N TYR A 603 4.57 -8.46 -19.67
CA TYR A 603 3.81 -9.67 -19.37
C TYR A 603 3.92 -10.67 -20.53
N GLY A 604 4.32 -11.90 -20.19
CA GLY A 604 4.72 -12.93 -21.14
C GLY A 604 3.59 -13.56 -21.95
N GLU A 605 2.33 -13.24 -21.61
CA GLU A 605 1.13 -13.76 -22.24
C GLU A 605 0.19 -12.62 -22.66
N ASP A 606 -0.79 -12.90 -23.52
CA ASP A 606 -1.82 -11.94 -23.91
C ASP A 606 -3.16 -12.26 -23.23
N MET A 607 -3.95 -11.23 -22.93
CA MET A 607 -5.33 -11.37 -22.44
C MET A 607 -6.32 -10.61 -23.36
N PRO A 608 -6.41 -10.97 -24.64
CA PRO A 608 -6.98 -10.09 -25.66
C PRO A 608 -8.47 -9.79 -25.46
N VAL A 609 -9.28 -10.76 -24.99
CA VAL A 609 -10.72 -10.52 -24.71
C VAL A 609 -10.90 -9.68 -23.45
N GLU A 610 -10.11 -9.97 -22.42
CA GLU A 610 -10.12 -9.27 -21.13
C GLU A 610 -9.81 -7.78 -21.34
N GLU A 611 -8.70 -7.47 -22.00
CA GLU A 611 -8.23 -6.09 -22.12
C GLU A 611 -9.02 -5.25 -23.11
N CYS A 612 -9.48 -5.84 -24.22
CA CYS A 612 -10.41 -5.13 -25.10
C CYS A 612 -11.72 -4.80 -24.38
N GLY A 613 -12.27 -5.77 -23.64
CA GLY A 613 -13.48 -5.60 -22.86
C GLY A 613 -13.33 -4.53 -21.78
N ASN A 614 -12.23 -4.57 -21.03
CA ASN A 614 -11.87 -3.58 -20.03
C ASN A 614 -11.85 -2.17 -20.64
N MET A 615 -11.05 -1.95 -21.70
CA MET A 615 -10.89 -0.64 -22.30
C MET A 615 -12.19 -0.08 -22.90
N LEU A 616 -13.00 -0.91 -23.56
CA LEU A 616 -14.26 -0.48 -24.16
C LEU A 616 -15.30 -0.11 -23.10
N ILE A 617 -15.42 -0.91 -22.02
CA ILE A 617 -16.34 -0.63 -20.91
C ILE A 617 -15.91 0.65 -20.19
N LEU A 618 -14.61 0.82 -19.90
CA LEU A 618 -14.10 2.01 -19.21
C LEU A 618 -14.26 3.28 -20.05
N ALA A 619 -14.04 3.21 -21.37
CA ALA A 619 -14.33 4.34 -22.27
C ALA A 619 -15.82 4.72 -22.22
N GLY A 620 -16.71 3.72 -22.23
CA GLY A 620 -18.15 3.93 -22.06
C GLY A 620 -18.52 4.51 -20.68
N ALA A 621 -17.78 4.11 -19.64
CA ALA A 621 -17.97 4.61 -18.27
C ALA A 621 -17.53 6.06 -18.12
N ILE A 622 -16.39 6.45 -18.69
CA ILE A 622 -15.97 7.85 -18.81
C ILE A 622 -17.04 8.64 -19.54
N ALA A 623 -17.54 8.13 -20.67
CA ALA A 623 -18.58 8.82 -21.43
C ALA A 623 -19.88 9.00 -20.64
N GLY A 624 -20.25 8.01 -19.82
CA GLY A 624 -21.38 8.11 -18.89
C GLY A 624 -21.16 9.13 -17.77
N ALA A 625 -19.93 9.27 -17.25
CA ALA A 625 -19.61 10.24 -16.21
C ALA A 625 -19.56 11.68 -16.76
N GLU A 626 -19.07 11.86 -17.98
CA GLU A 626 -18.94 13.18 -18.63
C GLU A 626 -20.17 13.60 -19.43
N GLY A 627 -21.11 12.67 -19.67
CA GLY A 627 -22.31 12.89 -20.48
C GLY A 627 -22.06 13.04 -21.97
N ASN A 628 -20.84 12.72 -22.45
CA ASN A 628 -20.44 12.80 -23.85
C ASN A 628 -19.33 11.79 -24.15
N ALA A 629 -19.11 11.45 -25.42
CA ALA A 629 -18.10 10.47 -25.84
C ALA A 629 -16.84 11.12 -26.44
N ASP A 630 -16.51 12.37 -26.07
CA ASP A 630 -15.41 13.12 -26.70
C ASP A 630 -14.04 12.51 -26.44
N TYR A 631 -13.83 11.89 -25.28
CA TYR A 631 -12.60 11.14 -25.02
C TYR A 631 -12.50 9.90 -25.93
N ALA A 632 -13.55 9.09 -26.01
CA ALA A 632 -13.59 7.92 -26.88
C ALA A 632 -13.40 8.29 -28.37
N LYS A 633 -13.91 9.46 -28.80
CA LYS A 633 -13.75 9.97 -30.17
C LYS A 633 -12.28 10.13 -30.56
N GLN A 634 -11.42 10.53 -29.62
CA GLN A 634 -9.98 10.71 -29.87
C GLN A 634 -9.30 9.39 -30.25
N HIS A 635 -9.80 8.28 -29.70
CA HIS A 635 -9.23 6.93 -29.86
C HIS A 635 -10.12 6.00 -30.72
N TRP A 636 -11.07 6.56 -31.48
CA TRP A 636 -12.15 5.78 -32.09
C TRP A 636 -11.66 4.67 -33.03
N LYS A 637 -10.58 4.92 -33.79
CA LYS A 637 -9.97 3.91 -34.67
C LYS A 637 -9.46 2.69 -33.88
N THR A 638 -8.79 2.95 -32.76
CA THR A 638 -8.25 1.91 -31.87
C THR A 638 -9.38 1.13 -31.21
N LEU A 639 -10.38 1.84 -30.65
CA LEU A 639 -11.59 1.23 -30.09
C LEU A 639 -12.35 0.37 -31.10
N THR A 640 -12.43 0.82 -32.36
CA THR A 640 -13.06 0.08 -33.46
C THR A 640 -12.32 -1.24 -33.72
N THR A 641 -10.99 -1.23 -33.68
CA THR A 641 -10.18 -2.45 -33.85
C THR A 641 -10.48 -3.45 -32.74
N TRP A 642 -10.55 -2.98 -31.50
CA TRP A 642 -10.79 -3.83 -30.33
C TRP A 642 -12.21 -4.39 -30.28
N VAL A 643 -13.23 -3.61 -30.66
CA VAL A 643 -14.61 -4.13 -30.69
C VAL A 643 -14.82 -5.15 -31.81
N GLU A 644 -14.14 -5.00 -32.95
CA GLU A 644 -14.15 -6.02 -34.01
C GLU A 644 -13.48 -7.32 -33.55
N TYR A 645 -12.40 -7.23 -32.77
CA TYR A 645 -11.81 -8.41 -32.13
C TYR A 645 -12.82 -9.10 -31.21
N LEU A 646 -13.51 -8.35 -30.33
CA LEU A 646 -14.52 -8.92 -29.43
C LEU A 646 -15.70 -9.55 -30.17
N LYS A 647 -16.15 -8.96 -31.27
CA LYS A 647 -17.23 -9.55 -32.09
C LYS A 647 -16.84 -10.90 -32.67
N LYS A 648 -15.57 -11.06 -33.05
CA LYS A 648 -15.07 -12.29 -33.66
C LYS A 648 -14.73 -13.36 -32.63
N ASP A 649 -13.96 -12.99 -31.62
CA ASP A 649 -13.26 -13.93 -30.73
C ASP A 649 -13.70 -13.81 -29.25
N GLY A 650 -14.59 -12.85 -28.92
CA GLY A 650 -14.98 -12.55 -27.54
C GLY A 650 -16.17 -13.35 -26.98
N PHE A 651 -17.08 -13.86 -27.83
CA PHE A 651 -18.29 -14.54 -27.34
C PHE A 651 -18.01 -15.88 -26.68
N ASP A 652 -17.23 -16.76 -27.31
CA ASP A 652 -16.85 -18.08 -26.78
C ASP A 652 -15.32 -18.12 -26.68
N PRO A 653 -14.73 -17.56 -25.60
CA PRO A 653 -13.30 -17.31 -25.53
C PRO A 653 -12.49 -18.60 -25.65
N ALA A 654 -11.45 -18.59 -26.50
CA ALA A 654 -10.45 -19.66 -26.52
C ALA A 654 -9.72 -19.76 -25.17
N ASN A 655 -8.92 -20.82 -25.00
CA ASN A 655 -8.09 -20.99 -23.81
C ASN A 655 -7.10 -19.82 -23.67
N GLN A 656 -7.39 -18.91 -22.73
CA GLN A 656 -6.60 -17.72 -22.45
C GLN A 656 -6.69 -17.36 -20.96
N LEU A 657 -5.82 -16.46 -20.52
CA LEU A 657 -5.93 -15.81 -19.21
C LEU A 657 -7.03 -14.75 -19.21
N CYS A 658 -7.53 -14.47 -18.02
CA CYS A 658 -8.30 -13.27 -17.70
C CYS A 658 -7.67 -12.63 -16.45
N THR A 659 -8.26 -11.55 -15.93
CA THR A 659 -7.73 -10.86 -14.74
C THR A 659 -7.57 -11.74 -13.50
N ASP A 660 -8.27 -12.87 -13.44
CA ASP A 660 -8.08 -13.89 -12.41
C ASP A 660 -6.99 -14.91 -12.83
N ASP A 661 -5.86 -14.41 -13.34
CA ASP A 661 -4.77 -15.19 -13.95
C ASP A 661 -4.13 -16.19 -12.99
N PHE A 662 -4.10 -15.85 -11.70
CA PHE A 662 -3.70 -16.73 -10.59
C PHE A 662 -4.57 -17.98 -10.46
N ALA A 663 -5.74 -18.03 -11.10
CA ALA A 663 -6.59 -19.22 -11.20
C ALA A 663 -6.33 -20.05 -12.47
N GLY A 664 -5.37 -19.64 -13.31
CA GLY A 664 -4.93 -20.31 -14.52
C GLY A 664 -5.81 -20.06 -15.74
N HIS A 665 -5.33 -20.55 -16.90
CA HIS A 665 -6.03 -20.49 -18.18
C HIS A 665 -7.39 -21.17 -18.12
N ILE A 666 -8.35 -20.59 -18.84
CA ILE A 666 -9.69 -21.17 -18.94
C ILE A 666 -10.31 -20.89 -20.31
N ALA A 667 -10.73 -21.95 -21.00
CA ALA A 667 -11.51 -21.84 -22.23
C ALA A 667 -13.00 -21.68 -21.91
N ARG A 668 -13.75 -21.04 -22.83
CA ARG A 668 -15.21 -20.91 -22.80
C ARG A 668 -15.73 -20.24 -21.51
N ASN A 669 -14.94 -19.34 -20.93
CA ASN A 669 -15.25 -18.66 -19.67
C ASN A 669 -16.49 -17.77 -19.83
N ALA A 670 -17.55 -18.11 -19.08
CA ALA A 670 -18.83 -17.44 -19.19
C ALA A 670 -18.76 -15.98 -18.68
N ASN A 671 -18.01 -15.69 -17.62
CA ASN A 671 -17.90 -14.32 -17.10
C ASN A 671 -17.05 -13.42 -18.03
N LEU A 672 -16.01 -13.96 -18.66
CA LEU A 672 -15.22 -13.25 -19.67
C LEU A 672 -16.06 -12.93 -20.91
N SER A 673 -16.95 -13.85 -21.32
CA SER A 673 -17.93 -13.60 -22.39
C SER A 673 -18.89 -12.45 -22.05
N VAL A 674 -19.38 -12.35 -20.81
CA VAL A 674 -20.19 -11.18 -20.36
C VAL A 674 -19.41 -9.88 -20.58
N LYS A 675 -18.13 -9.86 -20.22
CA LYS A 675 -17.28 -8.67 -20.43
C LYS A 675 -17.18 -8.30 -21.91
N ALA A 676 -16.97 -9.27 -22.80
CA ALA A 676 -16.93 -9.02 -24.24
C ALA A 676 -18.25 -8.42 -24.76
N ILE A 677 -19.38 -9.01 -24.36
CA ILE A 677 -20.73 -8.55 -24.73
C ILE A 677 -20.96 -7.11 -24.27
N LEU A 678 -20.57 -6.77 -23.04
CA LEU A 678 -20.73 -5.42 -22.50
C LEU A 678 -19.75 -4.41 -23.11
N GLY A 679 -18.55 -4.84 -23.53
CA GLY A 679 -17.63 -4.02 -24.31
C GLY A 679 -18.22 -3.64 -25.68
N ILE A 680 -18.84 -4.59 -26.38
CA ILE A 680 -19.56 -4.35 -27.65
C ILE A 680 -20.72 -3.37 -27.43
N ALA A 681 -21.50 -3.57 -26.36
CA ALA A 681 -22.61 -2.69 -26.03
C ALA A 681 -22.15 -1.26 -25.67
N ALA A 682 -21.07 -1.12 -24.90
CA ALA A 682 -20.48 0.17 -24.55
C ALA A 682 -20.04 0.93 -25.80
N TYR A 683 -19.41 0.26 -26.77
CA TYR A 683 -19.08 0.84 -28.08
C TYR A 683 -20.32 1.35 -28.81
N GLY A 684 -21.37 0.53 -28.90
CA GLY A 684 -22.63 0.93 -29.55
C GLY A 684 -23.31 2.13 -28.88
N LYS A 685 -23.26 2.21 -27.54
CA LYS A 685 -23.76 3.38 -26.79
C LYS A 685 -22.94 4.63 -27.11
N MET A 686 -21.61 4.54 -27.10
CA MET A 686 -20.74 5.67 -27.45
C MET A 686 -20.93 6.13 -28.91
N ALA A 687 -21.09 5.21 -29.87
CA ALA A 687 -21.36 5.54 -31.26
C ALA A 687 -22.67 6.35 -31.40
N THR A 688 -23.70 5.96 -30.65
CA THR A 688 -24.97 6.71 -30.59
C THR A 688 -24.77 8.12 -30.04
N GLN A 689 -23.97 8.27 -28.97
CA GLN A 689 -23.63 9.57 -28.39
C GLN A 689 -22.83 10.47 -29.36
N LEU A 690 -22.00 9.87 -30.22
CA LEU A 690 -21.27 10.57 -31.29
C LEU A 690 -22.14 10.92 -32.51
N GLY A 691 -23.42 10.53 -32.51
CA GLY A 691 -24.37 10.79 -33.59
C GLY A 691 -24.47 9.68 -34.65
N ASP A 692 -23.63 8.65 -34.58
CA ASP A 692 -23.70 7.49 -35.48
C ASP A 692 -24.69 6.44 -34.94
N LYS A 693 -25.98 6.75 -35.10
CA LYS A 693 -27.09 5.91 -34.62
C LYS A 693 -27.13 4.54 -35.32
N ALA A 694 -26.72 4.45 -36.58
CA ALA A 694 -26.77 3.21 -37.34
C ALA A 694 -25.75 2.19 -36.80
N THR A 695 -24.50 2.63 -36.62
CA THR A 695 -23.47 1.84 -35.93
C THR A 695 -23.92 1.52 -34.51
N GLY A 696 -24.40 2.52 -33.77
CA GLY A 696 -24.86 2.32 -32.40
C GLY A 696 -25.91 1.22 -32.24
N GLN A 697 -26.94 1.23 -33.09
CA GLN A 697 -28.00 0.21 -33.08
C GLN A 697 -27.48 -1.17 -33.46
N SER A 698 -26.60 -1.27 -34.47
CA SER A 698 -26.04 -2.54 -34.93
C SER A 698 -25.23 -3.27 -33.84
N TYR A 699 -24.35 -2.55 -33.13
CA TYR A 699 -23.53 -3.16 -32.07
C TYR A 699 -24.36 -3.48 -30.82
N LEU A 700 -25.34 -2.64 -30.46
CA LEU A 700 -26.27 -2.96 -29.37
C LEU A 700 -27.11 -4.20 -29.68
N GLN A 701 -27.56 -4.37 -30.94
CA GLN A 701 -28.28 -5.57 -31.35
C GLN A 701 -27.40 -6.81 -31.28
N THR A 702 -26.16 -6.71 -31.79
CA THR A 702 -25.17 -7.80 -31.71
C THR A 702 -24.96 -8.25 -30.25
N ALA A 703 -24.81 -7.31 -29.32
CA ALA A 703 -24.66 -7.61 -27.90
C ALA A 703 -25.90 -8.30 -27.31
N ARG A 704 -27.11 -7.89 -27.69
CA ARG A 704 -28.36 -8.55 -27.25
C ARG A 704 -28.49 -9.97 -27.77
N ASP A 705 -28.17 -10.19 -29.05
CA ASP A 705 -28.21 -11.52 -29.66
C ASP A 705 -27.22 -12.47 -28.97
N MET A 706 -26.02 -11.96 -28.68
CA MET A 706 -25.03 -12.69 -27.88
C MET A 706 -25.51 -12.96 -26.46
N ALA A 707 -26.18 -12.01 -25.79
CA ALA A 707 -26.70 -12.20 -24.42
C ALA A 707 -27.81 -13.27 -24.35
N VAL A 708 -28.65 -13.39 -25.38
CA VAL A 708 -29.65 -14.47 -25.48
C VAL A 708 -28.93 -15.82 -25.62
N LYS A 709 -27.95 -15.91 -26.51
CA LYS A 709 -27.16 -17.14 -26.70
C LYS A 709 -26.35 -17.51 -25.45
N TRP A 710 -25.77 -16.51 -24.77
CA TRP A 710 -25.02 -16.66 -23.54
C TRP A 710 -25.87 -17.39 -22.50
N GLN A 711 -27.09 -16.91 -22.23
CA GLN A 711 -28.00 -17.50 -21.25
C GLN A 711 -28.31 -18.98 -21.53
N GLN A 712 -28.41 -19.37 -22.80
CA GLN A 712 -28.69 -20.77 -23.18
C GLN A 712 -27.47 -21.67 -22.96
N LEU A 713 -26.26 -21.18 -23.25
CA LEU A 713 -25.03 -21.96 -23.16
C LEU A 713 -24.43 -22.01 -21.75
N SER A 714 -24.66 -20.99 -20.93
CA SER A 714 -24.14 -20.91 -19.57
C SER A 714 -25.10 -21.41 -18.50
N MET A 715 -26.36 -21.71 -18.81
CA MET A 715 -27.29 -22.24 -17.80
C MET A 715 -26.81 -23.61 -17.31
N ASP A 716 -26.66 -23.76 -15.98
CA ASP A 716 -26.37 -25.06 -15.36
C ASP A 716 -27.50 -26.05 -15.70
N LYS A 717 -27.12 -27.23 -16.18
CA LYS A 717 -28.06 -28.28 -16.61
C LYS A 717 -28.18 -29.42 -15.59
N THR A 718 -27.44 -29.33 -14.48
CA THR A 718 -27.50 -30.36 -13.44
C THR A 718 -28.77 -30.24 -12.59
N LEU A 719 -29.12 -31.31 -11.87
CA LEU A 719 -30.30 -31.36 -10.99
C LEU A 719 -30.06 -30.58 -9.70
N ASN A 720 -29.92 -29.26 -9.82
CA ASN A 720 -29.75 -28.35 -8.69
C ASN A 720 -31.07 -27.77 -8.22
N GLN A 721 -31.20 -27.57 -6.91
CA GLN A 721 -32.41 -27.01 -6.29
C GLN A 721 -32.59 -25.50 -6.59
N LEU A 722 -31.53 -24.82 -7.02
CA LEU A 722 -31.54 -23.39 -7.39
C LEU A 722 -30.85 -23.18 -8.74
N PRO A 723 -31.52 -22.51 -9.71
CA PRO A 723 -30.92 -22.22 -11.01
C PRO A 723 -29.75 -21.23 -10.88
N HIS A 724 -28.73 -21.42 -11.71
CA HIS A 724 -27.56 -20.54 -11.80
C HIS A 724 -26.82 -20.75 -13.14
N TYR A 725 -25.78 -19.96 -13.38
CA TYR A 725 -24.97 -20.02 -14.59
C TYR A 725 -23.53 -20.50 -14.32
N ASP A 726 -23.10 -21.44 -15.17
CA ASP A 726 -21.82 -22.15 -15.10
C ASP A 726 -20.59 -21.24 -15.14
N LEU A 727 -19.46 -21.78 -14.68
CA LEU A 727 -18.14 -21.17 -14.85
C LEU A 727 -17.73 -21.10 -16.34
N THR A 728 -18.01 -22.18 -17.08
CA THR A 728 -17.72 -22.32 -18.52
C THR A 728 -18.95 -22.78 -19.27
N PHE A 729 -19.08 -22.40 -20.55
CA PHE A 729 -20.20 -22.86 -21.36
C PHE A 729 -20.30 -24.37 -21.46
N GLU A 730 -21.54 -24.87 -21.42
CA GLU A 730 -21.90 -26.28 -21.60
C GLU A 730 -21.15 -27.22 -20.65
N ASN A 731 -20.86 -26.75 -19.42
CA ASN A 731 -20.26 -27.61 -18.41
C ASN A 731 -21.22 -28.77 -18.08
N GLN A 732 -20.65 -29.94 -17.83
CA GLN A 732 -21.41 -31.15 -17.49
C GLN A 732 -21.56 -31.32 -15.97
N ASN A 733 -20.79 -30.56 -15.20
CA ASN A 733 -20.81 -30.59 -13.73
C ASN A 733 -21.39 -29.28 -13.20
N ASP A 734 -21.89 -29.31 -11.95
CA ASP A 734 -22.28 -28.10 -11.21
C ASP A 734 -21.03 -27.23 -10.97
N THR A 735 -20.86 -26.23 -11.83
CA THR A 735 -19.79 -25.24 -11.72
C THR A 735 -20.39 -23.86 -11.64
N TRP A 736 -19.67 -22.91 -11.04
CA TRP A 736 -20.17 -21.54 -10.97
C TRP A 736 -19.01 -20.57 -10.77
N SER A 737 -19.25 -19.31 -11.10
CA SER A 737 -18.33 -18.19 -10.82
C SER A 737 -19.12 -16.92 -10.60
N GLN A 738 -18.56 -15.99 -9.84
CA GLN A 738 -19.12 -14.66 -9.71
C GLN A 738 -19.19 -13.96 -11.07
N LYS A 739 -20.40 -13.65 -11.55
CA LYS A 739 -20.65 -12.92 -12.80
C LYS A 739 -20.56 -11.40 -12.59
N TYR A 740 -19.51 -10.95 -11.92
CA TYR A 740 -19.33 -9.58 -11.47
C TYR A 740 -19.34 -8.55 -12.62
N ASN A 741 -18.98 -8.95 -13.84
CA ASN A 741 -18.99 -8.05 -15.01
C ASN A 741 -20.39 -7.54 -15.36
N LEU A 742 -21.47 -8.26 -14.98
CA LEU A 742 -22.85 -7.83 -15.19
C LEU A 742 -23.15 -6.47 -14.53
N VAL A 743 -22.34 -6.03 -13.55
CA VAL A 743 -22.53 -4.74 -12.88
C VAL A 743 -22.51 -3.57 -13.87
N TRP A 744 -21.75 -3.69 -14.97
CA TRP A 744 -21.66 -2.63 -15.97
C TRP A 744 -22.89 -2.52 -16.87
N ASP A 745 -23.64 -3.62 -17.09
CA ASP A 745 -24.95 -3.54 -17.77
C ASP A 745 -25.90 -2.62 -17.00
N LYS A 746 -25.93 -2.78 -15.67
CA LYS A 746 -26.70 -1.98 -14.73
C LYS A 746 -26.20 -0.53 -14.66
N LEU A 747 -24.90 -0.33 -14.40
CA LEU A 747 -24.35 1.02 -14.17
C LEU A 747 -24.40 1.90 -15.42
N LEU A 748 -24.15 1.33 -16.59
CA LEU A 748 -24.20 2.06 -17.86
C LEU A 748 -25.60 2.07 -18.48
N ASN A 749 -26.59 1.43 -17.85
CA ASN A 749 -27.96 1.32 -18.35
C ASN A 749 -28.00 0.80 -19.81
N LEU A 750 -27.23 -0.25 -20.10
CA LEU A 750 -27.11 -0.81 -21.46
C LEU A 750 -28.32 -1.68 -21.82
N ASN A 751 -28.96 -2.30 -20.82
CA ASN A 751 -30.14 -3.17 -20.98
C ASN A 751 -29.89 -4.30 -21.98
N ILE A 752 -28.76 -4.99 -21.82
CA ILE A 752 -28.35 -6.11 -22.67
C ILE A 752 -28.78 -7.44 -22.07
N PHE A 753 -28.63 -7.61 -20.75
CA PHE A 753 -29.06 -8.83 -20.07
C PHE A 753 -30.41 -8.61 -19.38
N PRO A 754 -31.28 -9.65 -19.32
CA PRO A 754 -32.52 -9.58 -18.54
C PRO A 754 -32.22 -9.32 -17.06
N LYS A 755 -33.04 -8.49 -16.41
CA LYS A 755 -32.83 -8.12 -14.99
C LYS A 755 -32.95 -9.33 -14.06
N GLU A 756 -33.77 -10.31 -14.44
CA GLU A 756 -34.03 -11.55 -13.72
C GLU A 756 -32.75 -12.39 -13.58
N LEU A 757 -31.87 -12.37 -14.59
CA LEU A 757 -30.60 -13.11 -14.61
C LEU A 757 -29.74 -12.79 -13.38
N THR A 758 -29.57 -11.50 -13.08
CA THR A 758 -28.79 -11.06 -11.91
C THR A 758 -29.39 -11.54 -10.59
N GLN A 759 -30.72 -11.71 -10.53
CA GLN A 759 -31.39 -12.17 -9.32
C GLN A 759 -31.25 -13.67 -9.11
N THR A 760 -31.26 -14.43 -10.20
CA THR A 760 -30.91 -15.86 -10.20
C THR A 760 -29.52 -16.07 -9.60
N GLU A 761 -28.51 -15.36 -10.11
CA GLU A 761 -27.14 -15.47 -9.60
C GLU A 761 -27.02 -15.03 -8.13
N ILE A 762 -27.62 -13.89 -7.75
CA ILE A 762 -27.57 -13.40 -6.36
C ILE A 762 -28.20 -14.40 -5.38
N ALA A 763 -29.36 -14.96 -5.72
CA ALA A 763 -30.01 -15.98 -4.89
C ALA A 763 -29.12 -17.22 -4.71
N TYR A 764 -28.46 -17.67 -5.78
CA TYR A 764 -27.52 -18.78 -5.72
C TYR A 764 -26.28 -18.45 -4.87
N TYR A 765 -25.64 -17.31 -5.10
CA TYR A 765 -24.41 -16.90 -4.38
C TYR A 765 -24.62 -16.76 -2.88
N LEU A 766 -25.80 -16.28 -2.44
CA LEU A 766 -26.12 -16.20 -1.01
C LEU A 766 -26.04 -17.57 -0.31
N THR A 767 -26.24 -18.67 -1.04
CA THR A 767 -26.09 -20.04 -0.50
C THR A 767 -24.64 -20.53 -0.43
N LYS A 768 -23.71 -19.85 -1.10
CA LYS A 768 -22.29 -20.25 -1.22
C LYS A 768 -21.35 -19.45 -0.34
N GLN A 769 -21.88 -18.47 0.40
CA GLN A 769 -21.13 -17.62 1.32
C GLN A 769 -20.38 -18.42 2.38
N ARG A 770 -19.18 -17.95 2.69
CA ARG A 770 -18.38 -18.44 3.82
C ARG A 770 -18.14 -17.32 4.83
N THR A 771 -17.52 -17.66 5.95
CA THR A 771 -17.27 -16.75 7.08
C THR A 771 -16.65 -15.42 6.67
N TYR A 772 -15.73 -15.44 5.68
CA TYR A 772 -14.93 -14.28 5.29
C TYR A 772 -15.17 -13.84 3.83
N GLY A 773 -16.25 -14.29 3.21
CA GLY A 773 -16.64 -13.88 1.86
C GLY A 773 -17.23 -14.98 1.00
N LEU A 774 -17.70 -14.59 -0.17
CA LEU A 774 -18.10 -15.48 -1.26
C LEU A 774 -16.84 -15.92 -2.04
N PRO A 775 -16.58 -17.24 -2.21
CA PRO A 775 -15.49 -17.71 -3.07
C PRO A 775 -15.60 -17.15 -4.50
N LEU A 776 -14.46 -17.01 -5.19
CA LEU A 776 -14.44 -16.49 -6.57
C LEU A 776 -15.30 -17.35 -7.51
N ASP A 777 -15.12 -18.66 -7.41
CA ASP A 777 -15.78 -19.68 -8.21
C ASP A 777 -15.76 -21.04 -7.48
N SER A 778 -16.27 -22.09 -8.14
CA SER A 778 -16.34 -23.44 -7.59
C SER A 778 -14.99 -24.18 -7.47
N ARG A 779 -13.88 -23.65 -8.01
CA ARG A 779 -12.58 -24.36 -8.07
C ARG A 779 -11.78 -24.25 -6.77
N LYS A 780 -11.94 -23.15 -6.03
CA LYS A 780 -11.10 -22.81 -4.86
C LYS A 780 -11.91 -22.11 -3.76
N THR A 781 -11.28 -21.95 -2.61
CA THR A 781 -11.90 -21.33 -1.42
C THR A 781 -11.51 -19.87 -1.23
N TYR A 782 -10.54 -19.37 -1.97
CA TYR A 782 -10.18 -17.95 -1.97
C TYR A 782 -11.16 -17.10 -2.78
N THR A 783 -11.04 -15.78 -2.66
CA THR A 783 -11.83 -14.81 -3.41
C THR A 783 -11.03 -13.56 -3.74
N LYS A 784 -11.61 -12.71 -4.60
CA LYS A 784 -11.24 -11.31 -4.73
C LYS A 784 -12.31 -10.43 -4.11
N SER A 785 -11.93 -9.64 -3.10
CA SER A 785 -12.88 -8.85 -2.30
C SER A 785 -13.58 -7.76 -3.11
N ASP A 786 -12.91 -7.15 -4.09
CA ASP A 786 -13.48 -6.19 -5.04
C ASP A 786 -14.59 -6.83 -5.88
N TRP A 787 -14.39 -8.06 -6.37
CA TRP A 787 -15.41 -8.82 -7.09
C TRP A 787 -16.62 -9.14 -6.22
N ILE A 788 -16.45 -9.40 -4.92
CA ILE A 788 -17.58 -9.53 -4.00
C ILE A 788 -18.41 -8.24 -3.95
N VAL A 789 -17.76 -7.06 -3.88
CA VAL A 789 -18.50 -5.78 -3.84
C VAL A 789 -19.23 -5.51 -5.16
N TRP A 790 -18.62 -5.85 -6.29
CA TRP A 790 -19.25 -5.74 -7.61
C TRP A 790 -20.45 -6.67 -7.74
N THR A 791 -20.29 -7.93 -7.33
CA THR A 791 -21.37 -8.90 -7.23
C THR A 791 -22.48 -8.41 -6.31
N ALA A 792 -22.16 -7.94 -5.10
CA ALA A 792 -23.13 -7.40 -4.16
C ALA A 792 -23.95 -6.26 -4.76
N THR A 793 -23.34 -5.42 -5.59
CA THR A 793 -23.99 -4.29 -6.27
C THR A 793 -25.09 -4.73 -7.25
N LEU A 794 -25.13 -6.00 -7.67
CA LEU A 794 -26.21 -6.56 -8.47
C LEU A 794 -27.48 -6.87 -7.66
N ALA A 795 -27.38 -6.92 -6.33
CA ALA A 795 -28.52 -7.20 -5.46
C ALA A 795 -29.62 -6.14 -5.58
N LYS A 796 -30.88 -6.58 -5.50
CA LYS A 796 -32.07 -5.69 -5.48
C LYS A 796 -32.28 -5.01 -4.14
N SER A 797 -31.88 -5.66 -3.04
CA SER A 797 -32.16 -5.20 -1.68
C SER A 797 -30.89 -4.83 -0.93
N ASN A 798 -30.97 -3.85 -0.03
CA ASN A 798 -29.86 -3.52 0.87
C ASN A 798 -29.50 -4.70 1.78
N ARG A 799 -30.49 -5.51 2.17
CA ARG A 799 -30.27 -6.71 2.98
C ARG A 799 -29.33 -7.68 2.28
N ASP A 800 -29.57 -7.97 1.01
CA ASP A 800 -28.75 -8.93 0.25
C ASP A 800 -27.38 -8.34 -0.07
N PHE A 801 -27.29 -7.03 -0.39
CA PHE A 801 -26.01 -6.33 -0.52
C PHE A 801 -25.17 -6.47 0.77
N GLU A 802 -25.75 -6.13 1.92
CA GLU A 802 -25.09 -6.23 3.22
C GLU A 802 -24.69 -7.66 3.58
N ALA A 803 -25.43 -8.68 3.13
CA ALA A 803 -25.08 -10.07 3.35
C ALA A 803 -23.73 -10.44 2.72
N PHE A 804 -23.37 -9.84 1.57
CA PHE A 804 -22.05 -9.97 0.95
C PHE A 804 -20.98 -9.10 1.60
N ILE A 805 -21.33 -7.89 2.04
CA ILE A 805 -20.35 -6.96 2.62
C ILE A 805 -19.90 -7.36 4.03
N LYS A 806 -20.81 -7.84 4.88
CA LYS A 806 -20.49 -8.20 6.28
C LYS A 806 -19.35 -9.23 6.39
N PRO A 807 -19.31 -10.31 5.59
CA PRO A 807 -18.17 -11.23 5.56
C PRO A 807 -16.84 -10.58 5.12
N VAL A 808 -16.86 -9.65 4.16
CA VAL A 808 -15.65 -8.90 3.75
C VAL A 808 -15.18 -7.99 4.89
N TRP A 809 -16.09 -7.28 5.56
CA TRP A 809 -15.77 -6.50 6.75
C TRP A 809 -15.17 -7.37 7.86
N LYS A 810 -15.75 -8.56 8.10
CA LYS A 810 -15.24 -9.53 9.06
C LYS A 810 -13.83 -10.02 8.71
N TYR A 811 -13.55 -10.28 7.43
CA TYR A 811 -12.20 -10.58 6.93
C TYR A 811 -11.21 -9.49 7.31
N VAL A 812 -11.51 -8.23 6.96
CA VAL A 812 -10.64 -7.09 7.21
C VAL A 812 -10.40 -6.94 8.72
N ASN A 813 -11.44 -7.14 9.53
CA ASN A 813 -11.38 -7.05 10.98
C ASN A 813 -10.53 -8.16 11.63
N GLU A 814 -10.60 -9.40 11.12
CA GLU A 814 -10.08 -10.60 11.80
C GLU A 814 -8.82 -11.20 11.14
N THR A 815 -8.40 -10.70 9.98
CA THR A 815 -7.26 -11.31 9.25
C THR A 815 -5.97 -11.35 10.07
N PRO A 816 -5.24 -12.49 10.05
CA PRO A 816 -3.96 -12.63 10.73
C PRO A 816 -2.76 -12.14 9.91
N SER A 817 -2.92 -11.84 8.61
CA SER A 817 -1.77 -11.57 7.71
C SER A 817 -1.07 -10.23 7.98
N ARG A 818 -1.76 -9.26 8.61
CA ARG A 818 -1.17 -7.97 9.04
C ARG A 818 -0.39 -7.22 7.94
N VAL A 819 -0.98 -7.16 6.74
CA VAL A 819 -0.46 -6.42 5.57
C VAL A 819 -1.44 -5.31 5.17
N PRO A 820 -1.06 -4.34 4.31
CA PRO A 820 -2.04 -3.48 3.67
C PRO A 820 -3.12 -4.31 2.99
N LEU A 821 -4.35 -3.79 2.93
CA LEU A 821 -5.55 -4.55 2.55
C LEU A 821 -5.29 -5.41 1.32
N SER A 822 -5.32 -6.73 1.52
CA SER A 822 -5.22 -7.70 0.44
C SER A 822 -6.57 -7.84 -0.23
N ASP A 823 -6.58 -7.77 -1.55
CA ASP A 823 -7.77 -8.06 -2.33
C ASP A 823 -7.99 -9.57 -2.54
N TRP A 824 -6.94 -10.40 -2.41
CA TRP A 824 -6.97 -11.85 -2.61
C TRP A 824 -6.74 -12.63 -1.32
N HIS A 825 -7.83 -13.14 -0.74
CA HIS A 825 -7.84 -13.79 0.57
C HIS A 825 -8.66 -15.09 0.61
N GLU A 826 -8.35 -15.93 1.58
CA GLU A 826 -9.11 -17.15 1.88
C GLU A 826 -10.43 -16.84 2.59
N THR A 827 -11.55 -17.30 2.01
CA THR A 827 -12.89 -17.07 2.59
C THR A 827 -13.18 -17.93 3.83
N THR A 828 -12.26 -18.86 4.15
CA THR A 828 -12.39 -19.81 5.27
C THR A 828 -11.64 -19.40 6.53
N ASN A 829 -10.51 -18.71 6.38
CA ASN A 829 -9.61 -18.39 7.49
C ASN A 829 -9.03 -16.97 7.47
N ALA A 830 -9.49 -16.12 6.54
CA ALA A 830 -9.08 -14.72 6.39
C ALA A 830 -7.60 -14.48 6.04
N LYS A 831 -6.80 -15.52 5.74
CA LYS A 831 -5.40 -15.33 5.34
C LYS A 831 -5.31 -14.75 3.94
N GLN A 832 -4.40 -13.80 3.76
CA GLN A 832 -3.91 -13.40 2.44
C GLN A 832 -3.41 -14.63 1.68
N VAL A 833 -3.68 -14.69 0.38
CA VAL A 833 -3.12 -15.73 -0.50
C VAL A 833 -1.84 -15.25 -1.15
N GLY A 834 -1.89 -14.09 -1.84
CA GLY A 834 -0.73 -13.63 -2.61
C GLY A 834 -0.60 -12.12 -2.84
N PHE A 835 -1.68 -11.33 -2.80
CA PHE A 835 -1.64 -9.89 -3.12
C PHE A 835 -1.68 -8.99 -1.90
N GLN A 836 -1.10 -7.79 -1.96
CA GLN A 836 -1.30 -6.72 -0.97
C GLN A 836 -1.04 -5.35 -1.57
N ALA A 837 -1.61 -4.31 -0.97
CA ALA A 837 -1.37 -2.91 -1.34
C ALA A 837 -1.70 -2.55 -2.81
N ARG A 838 -2.54 -3.35 -3.47
CA ARG A 838 -2.95 -3.13 -4.87
C ARG A 838 -3.98 -2.02 -5.00
N SER A 839 -4.03 -1.41 -6.18
CA SER A 839 -5.01 -0.37 -6.51
C SER A 839 -6.45 -0.89 -6.62
N VAL A 840 -6.62 -2.18 -6.88
CA VAL A 840 -7.91 -2.82 -7.20
C VAL A 840 -8.97 -2.67 -6.10
N VAL A 841 -8.57 -2.36 -4.87
CA VAL A 841 -9.49 -2.02 -3.77
C VAL A 841 -10.27 -0.71 -4.04
N GLY A 842 -9.85 0.09 -5.02
CA GLY A 842 -10.68 1.16 -5.60
C GLY A 842 -12.02 0.65 -6.16
N GLY A 843 -12.10 -0.65 -6.45
CA GLY A 843 -13.32 -1.34 -6.86
C GLY A 843 -14.41 -1.36 -5.80
N TYR A 844 -14.07 -1.11 -4.53
CA TYR A 844 -15.06 -1.02 -3.47
C TYR A 844 -16.04 0.13 -3.72
N TYR A 845 -15.67 1.17 -4.46
CA TYR A 845 -16.51 2.34 -4.74
C TYR A 845 -17.61 2.09 -5.79
N ILE A 846 -17.67 0.90 -6.40
CA ILE A 846 -18.61 0.56 -7.48
C ILE A 846 -20.09 0.81 -7.10
N LYS A 847 -20.49 0.53 -5.85
CA LYS A 847 -21.86 0.74 -5.38
C LYS A 847 -22.24 2.22 -5.37
N MET A 848 -21.28 3.10 -5.07
CA MET A 848 -21.50 4.56 -5.06
C MET A 848 -21.71 5.14 -6.47
N LEU A 849 -21.42 4.39 -7.54
CA LEU A 849 -21.69 4.79 -8.92
C LEU A 849 -23.14 4.57 -9.37
N GLU A 850 -23.97 3.87 -8.60
CA GLU A 850 -25.36 3.62 -8.96
C GLU A 850 -26.12 4.94 -9.23
N GLY A 851 -26.75 5.02 -10.41
CA GLY A 851 -27.50 6.20 -10.85
C GLY A 851 -26.65 7.40 -11.27
N LYS A 852 -25.32 7.29 -11.32
CA LYS A 852 -24.43 8.40 -11.70
C LYS A 852 -24.00 8.38 -13.17
N LEU A 853 -23.93 7.21 -13.81
CA LEU A 853 -23.40 7.02 -15.18
C LEU A 853 -24.49 6.89 -16.26
N SER A 854 -25.76 6.96 -15.87
CA SER A 854 -26.92 6.74 -16.75
C SER A 854 -27.51 8.03 -17.31
N LYS A 855 -26.74 9.12 -17.32
CA LYS A 855 -27.19 10.45 -17.77
C LYS A 855 -27.14 10.60 -19.28
#